data_AF-A0A651H9N5-F1
#
_entry.id   AF-A0A651H9N5-F1
#
_cell.length_a   1.000
_cell.length_b   1.000
_cell.length_c   1.000
_cell.angle_alpha   90.00
_cell.angle_beta   90.00
_cell.angle_gamma   90.00
#
_symmetry.space_group_name_H-M   'P 1'
#
loop_
_entity.id
_entity.type
_entity.pdbx_description
1 polymer ?
#
loop_
_entity_poly.entity_id
_entity_poly.type
_entity_poly.pdbx_seq_one_letter_code
_entity_poly.pdbx_strand_id
1 'polypeptide(L)'
;MRGPHHFVGVAGMGMAPLARYLAAAGVAVSGEDDSLSGEAAGELAAAGVRVLPPGVLPAEAERVVFSSAVRPDHPTLRAAEAAGLAVLRRGELLAALARRHRFIAVAGSHGKTSTCALLIHLLDELKVPFGYILGGRFRDPFRAPGRLAEEGGWLLAEVDESDGTIGGFRPEITVLVNVDWDHSDRYPTREAAETAFAELLARTSGTAVVNAECEATARLLSRAGSTRVIRFGSGGEVTVEDRRDEPDGQALRMQTPLGRPEFFLPLRGGFNALNAAAALAAALRLANALPPAAAWKAFPGVHRRQALLHAGPGPLVMEDYAHHPGEIEALLESLAVDRASRLVVVFQPHRHSRTERFAAGFAAALANVGPLILMPVYGAGEPVPPSGGFGTLRKELERARAGRPFLVAEDSTTARNHLRNTTGEGDRILFLGAGDIAETARAFVAELRARFAGGDGAAAPELSAGADFREREPLGPKTTLKVGGPARFYAEPAHAGDLASLLRWAAGYGLPVHLLGRGSNLLVPDDGIDGLVVRLARPWWTRLVEMPRGRLWAGAGVRLVKLAGSACLQGWGGYEFLEGIPGTVGGALKMNAGAMGGWIFDLVEEVHVMTPAGAVRVLPRERIHFGYRHCLELGESIALGAVLGRPPRETPERIRSVLRDYQRRRRETQPREPSAGCIFKNPPGDSAGRLIDELGLKGERIGDAEVSRVHGNFIVNRGRATSAEVVALVRRIREQVRDRRGIELEPEVLLYGREWKEELEK
;
A
#
# COMPACT_ATOMS: atom_id res chain seq x y z
N MET A 1 -3.57 -18.96 -24.36
CA MET A 1 -3.70 -18.14 -23.13
C MET A 1 -3.26 -18.87 -21.85
N ARG A 2 -3.12 -20.21 -21.81
CA ARG A 2 -2.75 -20.93 -20.57
C ARG A 2 -1.26 -21.22 -20.39
N GLY A 3 -0.47 -21.21 -21.47
CA GLY A 3 0.98 -21.46 -21.36
C GLY A 3 1.76 -20.29 -20.77
N PRO A 4 3.05 -20.47 -20.46
CA PRO A 4 3.85 -19.49 -19.72
C PRO A 4 4.01 -18.16 -20.45
N HIS A 5 3.90 -17.05 -19.72
CA HIS A 5 4.09 -15.69 -20.24
C HIS A 5 5.31 -15.03 -19.61
N HIS A 6 6.09 -14.33 -20.43
CA HIS A 6 7.17 -13.47 -19.98
C HIS A 6 6.84 -12.00 -20.27
N PHE A 7 6.94 -11.14 -19.27
CA PHE A 7 6.60 -9.71 -19.35
C PHE A 7 7.86 -8.86 -19.41
N VAL A 8 7.98 -8.01 -20.44
CA VAL A 8 9.04 -7.00 -20.58
C VAL A 8 8.50 -5.64 -20.13
N GLY A 9 9.12 -5.04 -19.11
CA GLY A 9 8.58 -3.86 -18.41
C GLY A 9 7.49 -4.24 -17.41
N VAL A 10 7.70 -5.32 -16.65
CA VAL A 10 6.68 -5.93 -15.77
C VAL A 10 6.25 -5.00 -14.63
N ALA A 11 7.07 -4.01 -14.23
CA ALA A 11 6.74 -3.08 -13.15
C ALA A 11 5.76 -1.98 -13.58
N GLY A 12 5.53 -1.81 -14.88
CA GLY A 12 4.67 -0.77 -15.41
C GLY A 12 3.24 -0.84 -14.84
N MET A 13 2.61 0.32 -14.65
CA MET A 13 1.29 0.45 -13.98
C MET A 13 0.17 -0.34 -14.66
N GLY A 14 0.27 -0.64 -15.97
CA GLY A 14 -0.65 -1.52 -16.67
C GLY A 14 -0.15 -2.95 -16.87
N MET A 15 1.14 -3.22 -16.66
CA MET A 15 1.78 -4.53 -16.85
C MET A 15 1.72 -5.36 -15.57
N ALA A 16 2.12 -4.79 -14.43
CA ALA A 16 2.10 -5.48 -13.14
C ALA A 16 0.70 -6.04 -12.80
N PRO A 17 -0.40 -5.29 -12.94
CA PRO A 17 -1.74 -5.81 -12.64
C PRO A 17 -2.15 -6.95 -13.55
N LEU A 18 -1.76 -6.91 -14.83
CA LEU A 18 -2.03 -7.93 -15.83
C LEU A 18 -1.24 -9.22 -15.56
N ALA A 19 0.05 -9.09 -15.20
CA ALA A 19 0.90 -10.20 -14.77
C ALA A 19 0.33 -10.89 -13.51
N ARG A 20 -0.06 -10.10 -12.50
CA ARG A 20 -0.71 -10.61 -11.28
C ARG A 20 -2.02 -11.33 -11.56
N TYR A 21 -2.84 -10.79 -12.47
CA TYR A 21 -4.10 -11.41 -12.86
C TYR A 21 -3.85 -12.80 -13.48
N LEU A 22 -2.87 -12.92 -14.38
CA LEU A 22 -2.52 -14.20 -15.00
C LEU A 22 -1.94 -15.20 -13.98
N ALA A 23 -1.06 -14.75 -13.08
CA ALA A 23 -0.51 -15.59 -12.03
C ALA A 23 -1.61 -16.12 -11.10
N ALA A 24 -2.56 -15.27 -10.70
CA ALA A 24 -3.75 -15.67 -9.94
C ALA A 24 -4.66 -16.64 -10.71
N ALA A 25 -4.67 -16.59 -12.04
CA ALA A 25 -5.36 -17.55 -12.90
C ALA A 25 -4.61 -18.90 -13.06
N GLY A 26 -3.48 -19.09 -12.37
CA GLY A 26 -2.66 -20.30 -12.44
C GLY A 26 -1.73 -20.37 -13.65
N VAL A 27 -1.54 -19.27 -14.37
CA VAL A 27 -0.58 -19.19 -15.49
C VAL A 27 0.81 -18.97 -14.92
N ALA A 28 1.81 -19.70 -15.44
CA ALA A 28 3.20 -19.40 -15.11
C ALA A 28 3.59 -18.04 -15.70
N VAL A 29 3.93 -17.08 -14.83
CA VAL A 29 4.30 -15.73 -15.24
C VAL A 29 5.72 -15.42 -14.77
N SER A 30 6.53 -14.91 -15.69
CA SER A 30 7.80 -14.29 -15.38
C SER A 30 7.85 -12.87 -15.93
N GLY A 31 8.78 -12.06 -15.47
CA GLY A 31 8.97 -10.74 -16.06
C GLY A 31 10.25 -10.05 -15.63
N GLU A 32 10.61 -9.05 -16.41
CA GLU A 32 11.80 -8.22 -16.29
C GLU A 32 11.43 -6.74 -16.37
N ASP A 33 12.26 -5.88 -15.78
CA ASP A 33 12.12 -4.43 -15.84
C ASP A 33 13.48 -3.76 -15.59
N ASP A 34 13.83 -2.73 -16.37
CA ASP A 34 15.11 -2.02 -16.28
C ASP A 34 15.31 -1.29 -14.94
N SER A 35 14.20 -0.85 -14.32
CA SER A 35 14.21 -0.02 -13.12
C SER A 35 13.35 -0.64 -12.00
N LEU A 36 13.54 -1.94 -11.76
CA LEU A 36 12.77 -2.66 -10.74
C LEU A 36 13.25 -2.33 -9.32
N SER A 37 12.39 -1.69 -8.53
CA SER A 37 12.65 -1.51 -7.10
C SER A 37 12.49 -2.82 -6.33
N GLY A 38 13.18 -2.96 -5.19
CA GLY A 38 13.05 -4.14 -4.33
C GLY A 38 11.63 -4.37 -3.82
N GLU A 39 10.87 -3.29 -3.59
CA GLU A 39 9.45 -3.34 -3.21
C GLU A 39 8.59 -3.90 -4.35
N ALA A 40 8.72 -3.38 -5.57
CA ALA A 40 7.98 -3.86 -6.73
C ALA A 40 8.31 -5.32 -7.06
N ALA A 41 9.59 -5.71 -6.91
CA ALA A 41 10.03 -7.10 -7.07
C ALA A 41 9.42 -8.03 -6.01
N GLY A 42 9.31 -7.57 -4.76
CA GLY A 42 8.67 -8.29 -3.67
C GLY A 42 7.16 -8.49 -3.91
N GLU A 43 6.46 -7.44 -4.32
CA GLU A 43 5.01 -7.49 -4.61
C GLU A 43 4.66 -8.42 -5.78
N LEU A 44 5.30 -8.17 -6.93
CA LEU A 44 6.00 -9.16 -7.74
C LEU A 44 5.82 -10.65 -7.39
N ALA A 45 6.86 -11.14 -6.72
CA ALA A 45 7.06 -12.51 -6.29
C ALA A 45 5.95 -13.00 -5.36
N ALA A 46 5.45 -12.14 -4.45
CA ALA A 46 4.34 -12.49 -3.55
C ALA A 46 3.05 -12.82 -4.31
N ALA A 47 2.86 -12.29 -5.53
CA ALA A 47 1.75 -12.64 -6.40
C ALA A 47 2.02 -13.84 -7.32
N GLY A 48 3.15 -14.54 -7.15
CA GLY A 48 3.51 -15.71 -7.96
C GLY A 48 4.16 -15.36 -9.30
N VAL A 49 4.64 -14.12 -9.50
CA VAL A 49 5.38 -13.72 -10.69
C VAL A 49 6.88 -13.92 -10.46
N ARG A 50 7.53 -14.70 -11.33
CA ARG A 50 8.99 -14.92 -11.30
C ARG A 50 9.72 -13.72 -11.91
N VAL A 51 10.33 -12.90 -11.06
CA VAL A 51 11.15 -11.76 -11.49
C VAL A 51 12.51 -12.24 -12.00
N LEU A 52 12.94 -11.73 -13.16
CA LEU A 52 14.19 -12.07 -13.83
C LEU A 52 15.00 -10.83 -14.19
N PRO A 53 16.34 -10.95 -14.34
CA PRO A 53 17.17 -9.86 -14.84
C PRO A 53 16.77 -9.42 -16.26
N PRO A 54 16.88 -8.13 -16.60
CA PRO A 54 16.62 -7.63 -17.96
C PRO A 54 17.45 -8.31 -19.05
N GLY A 55 16.82 -8.54 -20.20
CA GLY A 55 17.40 -9.15 -21.39
C GLY A 55 17.36 -10.68 -21.40
N VAL A 56 16.69 -11.33 -20.44
CA VAL A 56 16.72 -12.79 -20.27
C VAL A 56 15.37 -13.40 -20.65
N LEU A 57 15.30 -14.01 -21.85
CA LEU A 57 14.15 -14.80 -22.26
C LEU A 57 14.17 -16.20 -21.59
N PRO A 58 13.19 -16.57 -20.76
CA PRO A 58 13.12 -17.89 -20.14
C PRO A 58 12.88 -18.98 -21.19
N ALA A 59 13.51 -20.14 -21.03
CA ALA A 59 13.37 -21.27 -21.95
C ALA A 59 11.94 -21.83 -22.00
N GLU A 60 11.20 -21.70 -20.89
CA GLU A 60 9.82 -22.14 -20.77
C GLU A 60 8.79 -21.15 -21.35
N ALA A 61 9.21 -19.96 -21.76
CA ALA A 61 8.28 -18.92 -22.24
C ALA A 61 7.63 -19.33 -23.57
N GLU A 62 6.30 -19.28 -23.63
CA GLU A 62 5.55 -19.46 -24.89
C GLU A 62 5.13 -18.13 -25.53
N ARG A 63 5.03 -17.08 -24.71
CA ARG A 63 4.51 -15.77 -25.08
C ARG A 63 5.31 -14.68 -24.41
N VAL A 64 5.56 -13.60 -25.14
CA VAL A 64 6.19 -12.39 -24.60
C VAL A 64 5.20 -11.24 -24.67
N VAL A 65 5.04 -10.53 -23.55
CA VAL A 65 4.15 -9.39 -23.41
C VAL A 65 4.98 -8.16 -23.12
N PHE A 66 4.74 -7.06 -23.82
CA PHE A 66 5.50 -5.82 -23.61
C PHE A 66 4.61 -4.59 -23.50
N SER A 67 5.13 -3.56 -22.82
CA SER A 67 4.48 -2.25 -22.72
C SER A 67 4.90 -1.32 -23.88
N SER A 68 4.15 -0.24 -24.09
CA SER A 68 4.50 0.80 -25.08
C SER A 68 5.79 1.57 -24.77
N ALA A 69 6.34 1.44 -23.56
CA ALA A 69 7.62 2.04 -23.17
C ALA A 69 8.84 1.20 -23.59
N VAL A 70 8.62 -0.08 -23.95
CA VAL A 70 9.70 -0.97 -24.39
C VAL A 70 10.05 -0.64 -25.85
N ARG A 71 11.34 -0.45 -26.12
CA ARG A 71 11.81 -0.14 -27.48
C ARG A 71 11.68 -1.36 -28.40
N PRO A 72 11.39 -1.18 -29.69
CA PRO A 72 11.27 -2.31 -30.63
C PRO A 72 12.53 -3.19 -30.73
N ASP A 73 13.71 -2.62 -30.48
CA ASP A 73 15.00 -3.30 -30.54
C ASP A 73 15.43 -3.94 -29.21
N HIS A 74 14.51 -4.10 -28.25
CA HIS A 74 14.81 -4.71 -26.96
C HIS A 74 15.33 -6.15 -27.12
N PRO A 75 16.41 -6.56 -26.43
CA PRO A 75 17.03 -7.88 -26.60
C PRO A 75 16.05 -9.05 -26.46
N THR A 76 15.17 -9.02 -25.45
CA THR A 76 14.16 -10.05 -25.19
C THR A 76 13.12 -10.15 -26.30
N LEU A 77 12.74 -9.02 -26.92
CA LEU A 77 11.80 -9.03 -28.04
C LEU A 77 12.42 -9.68 -29.28
N ARG A 78 13.66 -9.32 -29.62
CA ARG A 78 14.40 -9.97 -30.71
C ARG A 78 14.60 -11.47 -30.48
N ALA A 79 14.92 -11.86 -29.24
CA ALA A 79 15.08 -13.27 -28.88
C ALA A 79 13.76 -14.04 -29.04
N ALA A 80 12.64 -13.43 -28.64
CA ALA A 80 11.31 -14.03 -28.77
C ALA A 80 10.91 -14.20 -30.25
N GLU A 81 11.18 -13.19 -31.09
CA GLU A 81 10.96 -13.27 -32.53
C GLU A 81 11.82 -14.36 -33.18
N ALA A 82 13.12 -14.43 -32.83
CA ALA A 82 14.03 -15.46 -33.33
C ALA A 82 13.61 -16.88 -32.92
N ALA A 83 12.99 -17.02 -31.73
CA ALA A 83 12.44 -18.27 -31.23
C ALA A 83 11.02 -18.58 -31.75
N GLY A 84 10.41 -17.71 -32.56
CA GLY A 84 9.06 -17.88 -33.10
C GLY A 84 7.94 -17.80 -32.05
N LEU A 85 8.20 -17.15 -30.91
CA LEU A 85 7.22 -16.98 -29.84
C LEU A 85 6.19 -15.90 -30.21
N ALA A 86 4.97 -16.03 -29.67
CA ALA A 86 3.96 -14.99 -29.85
C ALA A 86 4.30 -13.76 -29.00
N VAL A 87 4.58 -12.64 -29.67
CA VAL A 87 4.84 -11.34 -29.05
C VAL A 87 3.57 -10.50 -29.07
N LEU A 88 3.12 -10.05 -27.89
CA LEU A 88 1.85 -9.35 -27.70
C LEU A 88 2.10 -8.00 -27.02
N ARG A 89 1.42 -6.96 -27.49
CA ARG A 89 1.29 -5.72 -26.71
C ARG A 89 0.40 -5.96 -25.50
N ARG A 90 0.63 -5.21 -24.42
CA ARG A 90 -0.22 -5.20 -23.21
C ARG A 90 -1.72 -5.19 -23.54
N GLY A 91 -2.17 -4.25 -24.37
CA GLY A 91 -3.57 -4.10 -24.73
C GLY A 91 -4.14 -5.25 -25.56
N GLU A 92 -3.31 -5.93 -26.37
CA GLU A 92 -3.72 -7.13 -27.12
C GLU A 92 -3.97 -8.32 -26.19
N LEU A 93 -3.09 -8.51 -25.20
CA LEU A 93 -3.31 -9.52 -24.16
C LEU A 93 -4.58 -9.22 -23.35
N LEU A 94 -4.76 -7.96 -22.94
CA LEU A 94 -5.95 -7.55 -22.19
C LEU A 94 -7.23 -7.76 -23.02
N ALA A 95 -7.22 -7.44 -24.31
CA ALA A 95 -8.35 -7.71 -25.21
C ALA A 95 -8.63 -9.21 -25.36
N ALA A 96 -7.60 -10.05 -25.41
CA ALA A 96 -7.75 -11.50 -25.45
C ALA A 96 -8.36 -12.07 -24.15
N LEU A 97 -7.99 -11.53 -22.99
CA LEU A 97 -8.61 -11.87 -21.71
C LEU A 97 -10.06 -11.39 -21.65
N ALA A 98 -10.32 -10.15 -22.03
CA ALA A 98 -11.65 -9.54 -22.03
C ALA A 98 -12.70 -10.38 -22.78
N ARG A 99 -12.33 -11.04 -23.87
CA ARG A 99 -13.23 -11.92 -24.65
C ARG A 99 -13.77 -13.12 -23.88
N ARG A 100 -13.15 -13.50 -22.77
CA ARG A 100 -13.59 -14.63 -21.92
C ARG A 100 -14.57 -14.22 -20.83
N HIS A 101 -14.87 -12.92 -20.73
CA HIS A 101 -15.61 -12.33 -19.63
C HIS A 101 -16.67 -11.36 -20.15
N ARG A 102 -17.63 -11.03 -19.29
CA ARG A 102 -18.50 -9.88 -19.50
C ARG A 102 -17.70 -8.63 -19.22
N PHE A 103 -17.34 -7.91 -20.26
CA PHE A 103 -16.30 -6.88 -20.15
C PHE A 103 -16.90 -5.48 -19.93
N ILE A 104 -16.37 -4.78 -18.92
CA ILE A 104 -16.65 -3.38 -18.64
C ILE A 104 -15.38 -2.59 -18.97
N ALA A 105 -15.46 -1.77 -20.01
CA ALA A 105 -14.37 -0.89 -20.44
C ALA A 105 -14.53 0.50 -19.81
N VAL A 106 -13.48 1.01 -19.18
CA VAL A 106 -13.37 2.44 -18.85
C VAL A 106 -12.41 3.09 -19.85
N ALA A 107 -12.91 4.03 -20.63
CA ALA A 107 -12.20 4.67 -21.73
C ALA A 107 -12.37 6.19 -21.69
N GLY A 108 -11.50 6.91 -22.41
CA GLY A 108 -11.56 8.37 -22.57
C GLY A 108 -10.17 8.99 -22.47
N SER A 109 -9.98 10.22 -22.92
CA SER A 109 -8.64 10.83 -22.96
C SER A 109 -8.05 11.00 -21.55
N HIS A 110 -8.85 11.48 -20.60
CA HIS A 110 -8.42 11.77 -19.23
C HIS A 110 -9.33 11.09 -18.18
N GLY A 111 -8.85 10.92 -16.96
CA GLY A 111 -9.66 10.44 -15.83
C GLY A 111 -10.01 8.95 -15.82
N LYS A 112 -9.51 8.16 -16.78
CA LYS A 112 -9.73 6.70 -16.88
C LYS A 112 -9.43 5.97 -15.57
N THR A 113 -8.21 6.15 -15.05
CA THR A 113 -7.75 5.45 -13.83
C THR A 113 -8.54 5.85 -12.59
N SER A 114 -8.86 7.14 -12.43
CA SER A 114 -9.66 7.62 -11.31
C SER A 114 -11.09 7.06 -11.36
N THR A 115 -11.73 7.11 -12.53
CA THR A 115 -13.08 6.56 -12.74
C THR A 115 -13.11 5.04 -12.57
N CYS A 116 -12.12 4.32 -13.10
CA CYS A 116 -12.01 2.87 -12.94
C CYS A 116 -11.83 2.49 -11.46
N ALA A 117 -10.92 3.16 -10.74
CA ALA A 117 -10.71 2.92 -9.32
C ALA A 117 -11.95 3.23 -8.47
N LEU A 118 -12.66 4.32 -8.77
CA LEU A 118 -13.94 4.65 -8.12
C LEU A 118 -14.99 3.57 -8.39
N LEU A 119 -15.15 3.15 -9.65
CA LEU A 119 -16.11 2.10 -10.00
C LEU A 119 -15.79 0.78 -9.30
N ILE A 120 -14.52 0.35 -9.28
CA ILE A 120 -14.07 -0.83 -8.53
C ILE A 120 -14.43 -0.68 -7.03
N HIS A 121 -14.20 0.49 -6.45
CA HIS A 121 -14.56 0.78 -5.05
C HIS A 121 -16.06 0.66 -4.78
N LEU A 122 -16.90 1.30 -5.59
CA LEU A 122 -18.35 1.28 -5.41
C LEU A 122 -18.93 -0.14 -5.61
N LEU A 123 -18.44 -0.90 -6.59
CA LEU A 123 -18.89 -2.26 -6.83
C LEU A 123 -18.52 -3.22 -5.69
N ASP A 124 -17.36 -3.05 -5.06
CA ASP A 124 -16.95 -3.82 -3.87
C ASP A 124 -17.84 -3.49 -2.65
N GLU A 125 -18.23 -2.23 -2.48
CA GLU A 125 -19.16 -1.80 -1.42
C GLU A 125 -20.58 -2.34 -1.67
N LEU A 126 -21.02 -2.34 -2.92
CA LEU A 126 -22.29 -2.92 -3.36
C LEU A 126 -22.31 -4.46 -3.45
N LYS A 127 -21.18 -5.12 -3.16
CA LYS A 127 -21.03 -6.59 -3.19
C LYS A 127 -21.35 -7.22 -4.55
N VAL A 128 -21.07 -6.49 -5.63
CA VAL A 128 -21.16 -7.05 -6.98
C VAL A 128 -19.97 -8.01 -7.18
N PRO A 129 -20.17 -9.23 -7.71
CA PRO A 129 -19.05 -10.12 -8.05
C PRO A 129 -18.40 -9.68 -9.37
N PHE A 130 -17.11 -9.34 -9.32
CA PHE A 130 -16.31 -8.96 -10.49
C PHE A 130 -14.80 -9.15 -10.24
N GLY A 131 -14.06 -9.41 -11.30
CA GLY A 131 -12.61 -9.20 -11.34
C GLY A 131 -12.28 -7.87 -12.00
N TYR A 132 -11.04 -7.40 -11.82
CA TYR A 132 -10.58 -6.16 -12.41
C TYR A 132 -9.09 -6.14 -12.69
N ILE A 133 -8.68 -5.25 -13.60
CA ILE A 133 -7.30 -4.91 -13.92
C ILE A 133 -7.23 -3.39 -13.98
N LEU A 134 -6.70 -2.75 -12.93
CA LEU A 134 -6.56 -1.30 -12.82
C LEU A 134 -5.26 -0.86 -13.51
N GLY A 135 -5.29 0.20 -14.33
CA GLY A 135 -4.10 0.83 -14.94
C GLY A 135 -3.37 1.77 -13.98
N GLY A 136 -3.30 1.39 -12.72
CA GLY A 136 -3.02 2.27 -11.58
C GLY A 136 -2.78 1.47 -10.30
N ARG A 137 -2.42 2.16 -9.21
CA ARG A 137 -2.30 1.57 -7.86
C ARG A 137 -3.20 2.35 -6.91
N PHE A 138 -3.99 1.63 -6.13
CA PHE A 138 -4.69 2.23 -4.99
C PHE A 138 -3.68 2.74 -3.97
N ARG A 139 -3.99 3.83 -3.26
CA ARG A 139 -3.17 4.26 -2.10
C ARG A 139 -3.28 3.32 -0.91
N ASP A 140 -4.29 2.46 -0.92
CA ASP A 140 -4.44 1.37 0.05
C ASP A 140 -3.52 0.20 -0.34
N PRO A 141 -2.43 -0.07 0.41
CA PRO A 141 -1.43 -1.06 0.04
C PRO A 141 -1.98 -2.49 0.06
N PHE A 142 -3.07 -2.74 0.80
CA PHE A 142 -3.70 -4.07 0.87
C PHE A 142 -4.62 -4.35 -0.33
N ARG A 143 -4.90 -3.35 -1.16
CA ARG A 143 -5.75 -3.51 -2.33
C ARG A 143 -4.88 -3.70 -3.56
N ALA A 144 -4.72 -4.96 -3.96
CA ALA A 144 -4.00 -5.31 -5.17
C ALA A 144 -4.60 -4.58 -6.40
N PRO A 145 -3.78 -4.16 -7.37
CA PRO A 145 -4.27 -3.47 -8.56
C PRO A 145 -4.94 -4.42 -9.58
N GLY A 146 -5.02 -5.72 -9.28
CA GLY A 146 -5.76 -6.70 -10.08
C GLY A 146 -6.39 -7.79 -9.20
N ARG A 147 -7.57 -8.25 -9.60
CA ARG A 147 -8.31 -9.36 -8.97
C ARG A 147 -8.90 -10.26 -10.04
N LEU A 148 -8.73 -11.57 -9.88
CA LEU A 148 -9.26 -12.56 -10.81
C LEU A 148 -10.80 -12.45 -10.90
N ALA A 149 -11.32 -12.56 -12.12
CA ALA A 149 -12.76 -12.68 -12.35
C ALA A 149 -13.15 -14.17 -12.38
N GLU A 150 -14.36 -14.50 -11.91
CA GLU A 150 -14.95 -15.80 -12.18
C GLU A 150 -15.05 -16.04 -13.70
N GLU A 151 -14.97 -17.30 -14.12
CA GLU A 151 -15.09 -17.64 -15.54
C GLU A 151 -16.45 -17.21 -16.08
N GLY A 152 -16.47 -16.44 -17.19
CA GLY A 152 -17.69 -15.83 -17.72
C GLY A 152 -18.26 -14.67 -16.88
N GLY A 153 -17.68 -14.37 -15.71
CA GLY A 153 -18.07 -13.26 -14.85
C GLY A 153 -17.66 -11.89 -15.38
N TRP A 154 -17.95 -10.85 -14.59
CA TRP A 154 -17.59 -9.47 -14.92
C TRP A 154 -16.09 -9.24 -14.81
N LEU A 155 -15.49 -8.63 -15.84
CA LEU A 155 -14.14 -8.10 -15.82
C LEU A 155 -14.16 -6.61 -16.13
N LEU A 156 -13.65 -5.80 -15.20
CA LEU A 156 -13.53 -4.34 -15.32
C LEU A 156 -12.08 -3.95 -15.59
N ALA A 157 -11.81 -3.21 -16.67
CA ALA A 157 -10.47 -2.69 -16.93
C ALA A 157 -10.48 -1.35 -17.69
N GLU A 158 -9.37 -0.64 -17.57
CA GLU A 158 -9.08 0.53 -18.39
C GLU A 158 -8.71 0.11 -19.82
N VAL A 159 -9.30 0.79 -20.79
CA VAL A 159 -8.95 0.67 -22.21
C VAL A 159 -8.14 1.90 -22.59
N ASP A 160 -6.90 1.65 -23.00
CA ASP A 160 -5.94 2.65 -23.40
C ASP A 160 -6.04 2.88 -24.91
N GLU A 161 -6.39 4.09 -25.30
CA GLU A 161 -6.47 4.50 -26.69
C GLU A 161 -5.08 4.77 -27.31
N SER A 162 -4.09 5.09 -26.49
CA SER A 162 -2.78 5.57 -26.95
C SER A 162 -1.91 4.46 -27.54
N ASP A 163 -2.07 3.22 -27.08
CA ASP A 163 -1.27 2.07 -27.53
C ASP A 163 -1.74 1.45 -28.86
N GLY A 164 -2.84 1.97 -29.41
CA GLY A 164 -3.43 1.56 -30.68
C GLY A 164 -4.14 0.21 -30.64
N THR A 165 -4.44 -0.34 -29.46
CA THR A 165 -5.10 -1.65 -29.30
C THR A 165 -6.61 -1.56 -29.06
N ILE A 166 -7.16 -0.34 -28.94
CA ILE A 166 -8.60 -0.08 -28.72
C ILE A 166 -9.54 -0.82 -29.68
N GLY A 167 -9.10 -1.11 -30.91
CA GLY A 167 -9.84 -1.89 -31.91
C GLY A 167 -10.10 -3.35 -31.52
N GLY A 168 -9.31 -3.91 -30.59
CA GLY A 168 -9.39 -5.31 -30.17
C GLY A 168 -10.53 -5.62 -29.19
N PHE A 169 -11.15 -4.59 -28.60
CA PHE A 169 -12.12 -4.71 -27.51
C PHE A 169 -13.57 -4.74 -28.00
N ARG A 170 -14.38 -5.55 -27.32
CA ARG A 170 -15.83 -5.71 -27.53
C ARG A 170 -16.56 -5.71 -26.18
N PRO A 171 -16.70 -4.56 -25.52
CA PRO A 171 -17.28 -4.47 -24.18
C PRO A 171 -18.79 -4.71 -24.17
N GLU A 172 -19.29 -5.25 -23.06
CA GLU A 172 -20.73 -5.23 -22.78
C GLU A 172 -21.14 -3.85 -22.24
N ILE A 173 -20.28 -3.22 -21.43
CA ILE A 173 -20.46 -1.85 -20.93
C ILE A 173 -19.24 -1.02 -21.26
N THR A 174 -19.43 0.15 -21.88
CA THR A 174 -18.37 1.15 -22.07
C THR A 174 -18.69 2.38 -21.24
N VAL A 175 -17.79 2.73 -20.32
CA VAL A 175 -17.80 4.01 -19.61
C VAL A 175 -16.83 4.95 -20.32
N LEU A 176 -17.36 5.91 -21.07
CA LEU A 176 -16.59 6.91 -21.79
C LEU A 176 -16.57 8.22 -20.99
N VAL A 177 -15.44 8.49 -20.32
CA VAL A 177 -15.30 9.60 -19.35
C VAL A 177 -15.29 10.96 -20.06
N ASN A 178 -14.51 11.10 -21.12
CA ASN A 178 -14.39 12.28 -21.96
C ASN A 178 -13.64 11.91 -23.26
N VAL A 179 -13.69 12.80 -24.25
CA VAL A 179 -12.88 12.72 -25.46
C VAL A 179 -12.27 14.09 -25.74
N ASP A 180 -10.95 14.12 -25.78
CA ASP A 180 -10.13 15.27 -26.13
C ASP A 180 -9.00 14.83 -27.08
N TRP A 181 -8.39 15.78 -27.79
CA TRP A 181 -7.28 15.52 -28.69
C TRP A 181 -5.96 15.44 -27.93
N ASP A 182 -5.63 14.23 -27.47
CA ASP A 182 -4.32 13.85 -26.93
C ASP A 182 -3.70 12.73 -27.79
N HIS A 183 -2.49 12.30 -27.44
CA HIS A 183 -1.76 11.23 -28.14
C HIS A 183 -1.63 11.51 -29.64
N SER A 184 -1.27 12.74 -29.93
CA SER A 184 -1.16 13.28 -31.29
C SER A 184 -0.02 12.67 -32.13
N ASP A 185 0.81 11.81 -31.53
CA ASP A 185 1.71 10.85 -32.18
C ASP A 185 0.95 9.68 -32.81
N ARG A 186 -0.17 9.27 -32.20
CA ARG A 186 -1.06 8.20 -32.65
C ARG A 186 -2.26 8.71 -33.46
N TYR A 187 -2.86 9.81 -33.03
CA TYR A 187 -4.05 10.41 -33.63
C TYR A 187 -3.71 11.78 -34.21
N PRO A 188 -3.37 11.86 -35.52
CA PRO A 188 -2.92 13.11 -36.14
C PRO A 188 -3.95 14.24 -36.08
N THR A 189 -5.25 13.90 -35.97
CA THR A 189 -6.34 14.87 -35.88
C THR A 189 -7.34 14.49 -34.79
N ARG A 190 -8.13 15.47 -34.34
CA ARG A 190 -9.24 15.27 -33.39
C ARG A 190 -10.25 14.25 -33.91
N GLU A 191 -10.56 14.28 -35.20
CA GLU A 191 -11.52 13.37 -35.84
C GLU A 191 -11.01 11.92 -35.82
N ALA A 192 -9.71 11.70 -35.92
CA ALA A 192 -9.11 10.37 -35.82
C ALA A 192 -9.28 9.79 -34.40
N ALA A 193 -9.07 10.61 -33.36
CA ALA A 193 -9.30 10.23 -31.98
C ALA A 193 -10.80 9.96 -31.72
N GLU A 194 -11.69 10.87 -32.15
CA GLU A 194 -13.14 10.70 -32.03
C GLU A 194 -13.61 9.42 -32.76
N THR A 195 -13.06 9.11 -33.93
CA THR A 195 -13.40 7.89 -34.68
C THR A 195 -13.06 6.62 -33.90
N ALA A 196 -11.89 6.55 -33.25
CA ALA A 196 -11.49 5.39 -32.47
C ALA A 196 -12.46 5.10 -31.31
N PHE A 197 -12.92 6.14 -30.60
CA PHE A 197 -13.93 6.01 -29.54
C PHE A 197 -15.31 5.66 -30.10
N ALA A 198 -15.73 6.28 -31.20
CA ALA A 198 -17.02 5.98 -31.84
C ALA A 198 -17.10 4.51 -32.28
N GLU A 199 -15.99 3.97 -32.79
CA GLU A 199 -15.90 2.56 -33.15
C GLU A 199 -15.91 1.62 -31.94
N LEU A 200 -15.33 2.01 -30.80
CA LEU A 200 -15.47 1.26 -29.55
C LEU A 200 -16.93 1.21 -29.09
N LEU A 201 -17.64 2.35 -29.17
CA LEU A 201 -19.06 2.42 -28.86
C LEU A 201 -19.90 1.57 -29.81
N ALA A 202 -19.59 1.56 -31.11
CA ALA A 202 -20.24 0.70 -32.09
C ALA A 202 -20.07 -0.81 -31.79
N ARG A 203 -18.96 -1.19 -31.13
CA ARG A 203 -18.68 -2.56 -30.67
C ARG A 203 -19.23 -2.85 -29.27
N THR A 204 -19.89 -1.90 -28.61
CA THR A 204 -20.46 -2.08 -27.27
C THR A 204 -21.79 -2.81 -27.39
N SER A 205 -21.92 -4.00 -26.79
CA SER A 205 -23.12 -4.83 -26.99
C SER A 205 -24.28 -4.54 -26.03
N GLY A 206 -24.02 -3.85 -24.91
CA GLY A 206 -25.00 -3.66 -23.83
C GLY A 206 -25.31 -2.18 -23.55
N THR A 207 -24.39 -1.46 -22.91
CA THR A 207 -24.65 -0.10 -22.43
C THR A 207 -23.44 0.82 -22.60
N ALA A 208 -23.65 1.99 -23.19
CA ALA A 208 -22.69 3.09 -23.23
C ALA A 208 -23.05 4.12 -22.14
N VAL A 209 -22.16 4.28 -21.16
CA VAL A 209 -22.23 5.33 -20.14
C VAL A 209 -21.34 6.48 -20.62
N VAL A 210 -21.94 7.62 -20.96
CA VAL A 210 -21.25 8.71 -21.66
C VAL A 210 -21.47 10.07 -21.00
N ASN A 211 -20.47 10.94 -21.11
CA ASN A 211 -20.53 12.29 -20.58
C ASN A 211 -21.44 13.19 -21.45
N ALA A 212 -22.52 13.71 -20.88
CA ALA A 212 -23.43 14.63 -21.54
C ALA A 212 -22.80 15.99 -21.85
N GLU A 213 -21.78 16.39 -21.10
CA GLU A 213 -21.08 17.68 -21.23
C GLU A 213 -19.99 17.65 -22.30
N CYS A 214 -19.63 16.47 -22.82
CA CYS A 214 -18.61 16.37 -23.86
C CYS A 214 -19.21 16.69 -25.23
N GLU A 215 -18.67 17.72 -25.90
CA GLU A 215 -19.12 18.17 -27.23
C GLU A 215 -19.13 17.04 -28.28
N ALA A 216 -18.18 16.10 -28.18
CA ALA A 216 -18.07 14.99 -29.10
C ALA A 216 -19.19 13.96 -28.91
N THR A 217 -19.83 13.87 -27.73
CA THR A 217 -20.77 12.80 -27.38
C THR A 217 -21.88 12.62 -28.42
N ALA A 218 -22.48 13.71 -28.90
CA ALA A 218 -23.53 13.61 -29.94
C ALA A 218 -23.00 12.98 -31.24
N ARG A 219 -21.79 13.35 -31.67
CA ARG A 219 -21.15 12.79 -32.87
C ARG A 219 -20.78 11.32 -32.67
N LEU A 220 -20.23 10.97 -31.51
CA LEU A 220 -19.82 9.60 -31.18
C LEU A 220 -21.01 8.64 -31.15
N LEU A 221 -22.13 9.08 -30.55
CA LEU A 221 -23.34 8.26 -30.43
C LEU A 221 -24.04 8.01 -31.76
N SER A 222 -23.80 8.84 -32.80
CA SER A 222 -24.36 8.60 -34.15
C SER A 222 -23.92 7.26 -34.74
N ARG A 223 -22.78 6.72 -34.27
CA ARG A 223 -22.24 5.41 -34.68
C ARG A 223 -22.51 4.28 -33.67
N ALA A 224 -23.13 4.56 -32.54
CA ALA A 224 -23.36 3.58 -31.47
C ALA A 224 -24.51 2.60 -31.77
N GLY A 225 -25.25 2.78 -32.87
CA GLY A 225 -26.32 1.88 -33.30
C GLY A 225 -27.45 1.77 -32.26
N SER A 226 -27.85 0.53 -31.93
CA SER A 226 -28.92 0.24 -30.95
C SER A 226 -28.43 0.15 -29.49
N THR A 227 -27.20 0.59 -29.21
CA THR A 227 -26.63 0.52 -27.85
C THR A 227 -27.45 1.38 -26.89
N ARG A 228 -27.81 0.82 -25.71
CA ARG A 228 -28.46 1.61 -24.66
C ARG A 228 -27.49 2.68 -24.16
N VAL A 229 -27.94 3.93 -24.08
CA VAL A 229 -27.12 5.04 -23.61
C VAL A 229 -27.59 5.46 -22.22
N ILE A 230 -26.65 5.61 -21.29
CA ILE A 230 -26.83 6.28 -20.01
C ILE A 230 -25.96 7.53 -20.01
N ARG A 231 -26.55 8.68 -19.72
CA ARG A 231 -25.81 9.95 -19.69
C ARG A 231 -25.48 10.36 -18.26
N PHE A 232 -24.24 10.82 -18.03
CA PHE A 232 -23.84 11.48 -16.79
C PHE A 232 -23.36 12.91 -17.05
N GLY A 233 -23.30 13.73 -16.01
CA GLY A 233 -23.05 15.17 -16.16
C GLY A 233 -24.34 15.95 -16.40
N SER A 234 -24.21 17.25 -16.63
CA SER A 234 -25.31 18.20 -16.75
C SER A 234 -26.37 17.74 -17.76
N GLY A 235 -27.61 17.57 -17.29
CA GLY A 235 -28.74 17.10 -18.11
C GLY A 235 -28.77 15.58 -18.36
N GLY A 236 -27.87 14.82 -17.73
CA GLY A 236 -27.85 13.36 -17.77
C GLY A 236 -28.72 12.70 -16.70
N GLU A 237 -28.84 11.38 -16.76
CA GLU A 237 -29.51 10.54 -15.75
C GLU A 237 -28.81 10.60 -14.39
N VAL A 238 -27.48 10.77 -14.40
CA VAL A 238 -26.67 11.01 -13.20
C VAL A 238 -26.02 12.39 -13.30
N THR A 239 -26.56 13.36 -12.55
CA THR A 239 -26.14 14.77 -12.61
C THR A 239 -25.61 15.24 -11.27
N VAL A 240 -24.54 16.04 -11.26
CA VAL A 240 -24.07 16.77 -10.07
C VAL A 240 -24.99 17.97 -9.83
N GLU A 241 -25.77 17.96 -8.76
CA GLU A 241 -26.70 19.05 -8.42
C GLU A 241 -26.03 20.13 -7.57
N ASP A 242 -25.17 19.72 -6.63
CA ASP A 242 -24.45 20.61 -5.73
C ASP A 242 -23.02 20.09 -5.50
N ARG A 243 -22.07 21.03 -5.43
CA ARG A 243 -20.65 20.77 -5.16
C ARG A 243 -20.13 21.85 -4.23
N ARG A 244 -19.54 21.43 -3.12
CA ARG A 244 -18.81 22.29 -2.20
C ARG A 244 -17.41 21.72 -1.98
N ASP A 245 -16.40 22.44 -2.46
CA ASP A 245 -15.00 22.07 -2.23
C ASP A 245 -14.61 22.34 -0.76
N GLU A 246 -13.90 21.38 -0.15
CA GLU A 246 -13.47 21.38 1.25
C GLU A 246 -11.96 21.09 1.36
N PRO A 247 -11.30 21.36 2.52
CA PRO A 247 -9.86 21.16 2.67
C PRO A 247 -9.35 19.72 2.44
N ASP A 248 -10.18 18.70 2.58
CA ASP A 248 -9.80 17.29 2.44
C ASP A 248 -10.54 16.57 1.29
N GLY A 249 -11.34 17.31 0.50
CA GLY A 249 -12.14 16.73 -0.57
C GLY A 249 -13.26 17.65 -1.04
N GLN A 250 -14.41 17.08 -1.37
CA GLN A 250 -15.60 17.83 -1.76
C GLN A 250 -16.87 17.12 -1.28
N ALA A 251 -17.85 17.89 -0.82
CA ALA A 251 -19.21 17.42 -0.60
C ALA A 251 -20.00 17.50 -1.91
N LEU A 252 -20.70 16.42 -2.25
CA LEU A 252 -21.45 16.28 -3.50
C LEU A 252 -22.89 15.87 -3.20
N ARG A 253 -23.83 16.50 -3.92
CA ARG A 253 -25.18 15.98 -4.13
C ARG A 253 -25.36 15.61 -5.59
N MET A 254 -25.82 14.39 -5.85
CA MET A 254 -26.10 13.95 -7.21
C MET A 254 -27.57 13.55 -7.38
N GLN A 255 -28.19 13.93 -8.48
CA GLN A 255 -29.47 13.38 -8.94
C GLN A 255 -29.20 12.06 -9.67
N THR A 256 -29.95 11.01 -9.35
CA THR A 256 -29.89 9.70 -10.01
C THR A 256 -31.29 9.14 -10.25
N PRO A 257 -31.46 8.08 -11.06
CA PRO A 257 -32.74 7.39 -11.19
C PRO A 257 -33.24 6.74 -9.89
N LEU A 258 -32.37 6.50 -8.91
CA LEU A 258 -32.71 5.84 -7.63
C LEU A 258 -32.80 6.83 -6.44
N GLY A 259 -32.64 8.14 -6.68
CA GLY A 259 -32.72 9.16 -5.63
C GLY A 259 -31.59 10.19 -5.70
N ARG A 260 -31.46 10.96 -4.62
CA ARG A 260 -30.51 12.08 -4.50
C ARG A 260 -29.45 11.83 -3.41
N PRO A 261 -28.46 10.95 -3.63
CA PRO A 261 -27.41 10.73 -2.64
C PRO A 261 -26.59 12.00 -2.39
N GLU A 262 -26.34 12.26 -1.10
CA GLU A 262 -25.36 13.24 -0.62
C GLU A 262 -24.19 12.49 0.03
N PHE A 263 -22.97 12.87 -0.32
CA PHE A 263 -21.77 12.19 0.17
C PHE A 263 -20.53 13.08 0.08
N PHE A 264 -19.49 12.68 0.80
CA PHE A 264 -18.17 13.30 0.76
C PHE A 264 -17.21 12.45 -0.08
N LEU A 265 -16.51 13.08 -1.02
CA LEU A 265 -15.48 12.45 -1.85
C LEU A 265 -14.09 13.04 -1.49
N PRO A 266 -13.09 12.23 -1.08
CA PRO A 266 -11.76 12.70 -0.69
C PRO A 266 -10.87 13.04 -1.91
N LEU A 267 -11.44 13.71 -2.91
CA LEU A 267 -10.81 14.23 -4.12
C LEU A 267 -11.51 15.55 -4.45
N ARG A 268 -10.80 16.55 -4.94
CA ARG A 268 -11.35 17.88 -5.25
C ARG A 268 -11.60 18.10 -6.73
N GLY A 269 -12.39 19.11 -7.05
CA GLY A 269 -12.55 19.62 -8.42
C GLY A 269 -13.69 18.97 -9.20
N GLY A 270 -14.24 19.75 -10.15
CA GLY A 270 -15.37 19.34 -10.98
C GLY A 270 -15.09 18.10 -11.84
N PHE A 271 -13.85 17.95 -12.33
CA PHE A 271 -13.46 16.75 -13.08
C PHE A 271 -13.58 15.46 -12.25
N ASN A 272 -13.28 15.51 -10.94
CA ASN A 272 -13.48 14.38 -10.05
C ASN A 272 -14.95 14.15 -9.70
N ALA A 273 -15.77 15.21 -9.63
CA ALA A 273 -17.22 15.07 -9.51
C ALA A 273 -17.82 14.36 -10.74
N LEU A 274 -17.33 14.67 -11.95
CA LEU A 274 -17.72 13.98 -13.19
C LEU A 274 -17.22 12.52 -13.21
N ASN A 275 -15.99 12.25 -12.78
CA ASN A 275 -15.50 10.87 -12.63
C ASN A 275 -16.37 10.06 -11.66
N ALA A 276 -16.80 10.68 -10.55
CA ALA A 276 -17.73 10.07 -9.59
C ALA A 276 -19.12 9.84 -10.19
N ALA A 277 -19.64 10.78 -10.98
CA ALA A 277 -20.91 10.61 -11.70
C ALA A 277 -20.84 9.47 -12.73
N ALA A 278 -19.74 9.35 -13.48
CA ALA A 278 -19.50 8.27 -14.43
C ALA A 278 -19.45 6.89 -13.73
N ALA A 279 -18.70 6.80 -12.63
CA ALA A 279 -18.62 5.59 -11.81
C ALA A 279 -19.98 5.23 -11.19
N LEU A 280 -20.73 6.20 -10.68
CA LEU A 280 -22.06 5.98 -10.11
C LEU A 280 -23.05 5.50 -11.19
N ALA A 281 -23.07 6.10 -12.37
CA ALA A 281 -23.92 5.67 -13.47
C ALA A 281 -23.68 4.21 -13.87
N ALA A 282 -22.40 3.81 -13.97
CA ALA A 282 -22.03 2.42 -14.25
C ALA A 282 -22.38 1.47 -13.09
N ALA A 283 -22.14 1.87 -11.83
CA ALA A 283 -22.48 1.08 -10.65
C ALA A 283 -23.99 0.86 -10.52
N LEU A 284 -24.81 1.89 -10.76
CA LEU A 284 -26.26 1.81 -10.81
C LEU A 284 -26.74 0.83 -11.88
N ARG A 285 -26.12 0.84 -13.06
CA ARG A 285 -26.44 -0.10 -14.14
C ARG A 285 -26.18 -1.56 -13.75
N LEU A 286 -25.14 -1.81 -12.95
CA LEU A 286 -24.70 -3.16 -12.56
C LEU A 286 -25.43 -3.69 -11.33
N ALA A 287 -25.64 -2.85 -10.30
CA ALA A 287 -26.17 -3.26 -9.00
C ALA A 287 -27.64 -2.86 -8.77
N ASN A 288 -28.15 -1.87 -9.53
CA ASN A 288 -29.46 -1.27 -9.31
C ASN A 288 -29.68 -0.81 -7.84
N ALA A 289 -28.63 -0.28 -7.21
CA ALA A 289 -28.63 0.18 -5.83
C ALA A 289 -27.67 1.35 -5.63
N LEU A 290 -28.00 2.26 -4.71
CA LEU A 290 -27.14 3.36 -4.32
C LEU A 290 -26.03 2.88 -3.37
N PRO A 291 -24.76 3.23 -3.61
CA PRO A 291 -23.70 3.02 -2.64
C PRO A 291 -23.98 3.81 -1.34
N PRO A 292 -23.65 3.28 -0.16
CA PRO A 292 -23.80 4.02 1.09
C PRO A 292 -22.89 5.26 1.11
N ALA A 293 -23.31 6.36 1.74
CA ALA A 293 -22.51 7.60 1.82
C ALA A 293 -21.09 7.37 2.40
N ALA A 294 -20.95 6.44 3.34
CA ALA A 294 -19.66 6.06 3.93
C ALA A 294 -18.68 5.44 2.92
N ALA A 295 -19.17 4.77 1.86
CA ALA A 295 -18.34 4.20 0.80
C ALA A 295 -17.51 5.29 0.12
N TRP A 296 -18.13 6.42 -0.21
CA TRP A 296 -17.48 7.53 -0.91
C TRP A 296 -16.35 8.14 -0.07
N LYS A 297 -16.60 8.37 1.22
CA LYS A 297 -15.60 8.89 2.16
C LYS A 297 -14.44 7.91 2.36
N ALA A 298 -14.71 6.60 2.29
CA ALA A 298 -13.72 5.54 2.42
C ALA A 298 -12.91 5.26 1.15
N PHE A 299 -13.16 5.98 0.04
CA PHE A 299 -12.39 5.80 -1.18
C PHE A 299 -10.90 6.07 -0.92
N PRO A 300 -10.01 5.08 -1.11
CA PRO A 300 -8.62 5.24 -0.72
C PRO A 300 -7.86 6.22 -1.62
N GLY A 301 -8.37 6.52 -2.82
CA GLY A 301 -7.64 7.26 -3.85
C GLY A 301 -6.65 6.39 -4.63
N VAL A 302 -6.04 7.01 -5.63
CA VAL A 302 -5.05 6.39 -6.52
C VAL A 302 -3.73 7.14 -6.36
N HIS A 303 -2.60 6.43 -6.40
CA HIS A 303 -1.29 7.08 -6.41
C HIS A 303 -1.19 8.08 -7.55
N ARG A 304 -0.47 9.20 -7.33
CA ARG A 304 -0.31 10.29 -8.31
C ARG A 304 -1.62 10.92 -8.82
N ARG A 305 -2.74 10.81 -8.10
CA ARG A 305 -4.00 11.53 -8.42
C ARG A 305 -4.46 12.30 -7.19
N GLN A 306 -4.12 13.59 -7.13
CA GLN A 306 -4.22 14.45 -5.94
C GLN A 306 -3.69 13.74 -4.68
N ALA A 307 -2.54 13.07 -4.81
CA ALA A 307 -2.02 12.23 -3.74
C ALA A 307 -1.27 13.08 -2.72
N LEU A 308 -1.74 13.04 -1.47
CA LEU A 308 -1.09 13.67 -0.33
C LEU A 308 0.10 12.81 0.12
N LEU A 309 1.31 13.34 0.02
CA LEU A 309 2.55 12.67 0.40
C LEU A 309 3.00 13.04 1.82
N HIS A 310 2.67 14.25 2.27
CA HIS A 310 3.02 14.74 3.60
C HIS A 310 1.98 15.73 4.12
N ALA A 311 1.56 15.55 5.37
CA ALA A 311 0.68 16.46 6.12
C ALA A 311 1.14 16.62 7.58
N GLY A 312 2.43 16.43 7.83
CA GLY A 312 3.05 16.67 9.13
C GLY A 312 3.59 18.10 9.25
N PRO A 313 4.53 18.33 10.19
CA PRO A 313 5.22 19.62 10.32
C PRO A 313 5.87 20.06 9.00
N GLY A 314 5.87 21.38 8.76
CA GLY A 314 6.36 21.97 7.51
C GLY A 314 5.27 22.06 6.43
N PRO A 315 5.65 22.11 5.14
CA PRO A 315 4.71 22.30 4.05
C PRO A 315 3.90 21.04 3.78
N LEU A 316 2.63 21.18 3.43
CA LEU A 316 1.82 20.09 2.89
C LEU A 316 2.34 19.72 1.50
N VAL A 317 2.64 18.44 1.26
CA VAL A 317 3.21 17.99 -0.02
C VAL A 317 2.23 17.09 -0.76
N MET A 318 1.96 17.41 -2.02
CA MET A 318 1.09 16.67 -2.92
C MET A 318 1.81 16.29 -4.21
N GLU A 319 1.35 15.23 -4.85
CA GLU A 319 1.73 14.87 -6.22
C GLU A 319 0.50 14.64 -7.12
N ASP A 320 0.65 14.93 -8.41
CA ASP A 320 -0.33 14.60 -9.44
C ASP A 320 0.32 14.23 -10.79
N TYR A 321 -0.32 13.31 -11.51
CA TYR A 321 0.09 12.77 -12.81
C TYR A 321 -0.29 13.67 -13.99
N ALA A 322 -1.12 14.71 -13.78
CA ALA A 322 -1.54 15.63 -14.82
C ALA A 322 -0.34 16.14 -15.64
N HIS A 323 -0.44 15.99 -16.95
CA HIS A 323 0.67 16.25 -17.88
C HIS A 323 0.20 16.79 -19.22
N HIS A 324 -1.11 16.93 -19.42
CA HIS A 324 -1.71 17.69 -20.51
C HIS A 324 -2.19 19.06 -20.00
N PRO A 325 -2.11 20.16 -20.80
CA PRO A 325 -2.48 21.49 -20.32
C PRO A 325 -3.86 21.59 -19.67
N GLY A 326 -4.89 20.99 -20.27
CA GLY A 326 -6.26 21.01 -19.72
C GLY A 326 -6.39 20.26 -18.39
N GLU A 327 -5.63 19.16 -18.20
CA GLU A 327 -5.59 18.46 -16.90
C GLU A 327 -4.93 19.33 -15.83
N ILE A 328 -3.85 20.02 -16.19
CA ILE A 328 -3.09 20.89 -15.29
C ILE A 328 -3.95 22.08 -14.85
N GLU A 329 -4.63 22.73 -15.78
CA GLU A 329 -5.54 23.83 -15.50
C GLU A 329 -6.65 23.40 -14.53
N ALA A 330 -7.39 22.33 -14.86
CA ALA A 330 -8.47 21.81 -14.02
C ALA A 330 -7.99 21.40 -12.62
N LEU A 331 -6.78 20.82 -12.52
CA LEU A 331 -6.16 20.49 -11.25
C LEU A 331 -5.84 21.75 -10.43
N LEU A 332 -5.17 22.73 -11.02
CA LEU A 332 -4.77 23.95 -10.31
C LEU A 332 -5.97 24.77 -9.84
N GLU A 333 -7.03 24.86 -10.64
CA GLU A 333 -8.31 25.45 -10.23
C GLU A 333 -8.89 24.77 -9.00
N SER A 334 -8.89 23.43 -8.96
CA SER A 334 -9.40 22.67 -7.82
C SER A 334 -8.60 22.87 -6.53
N LEU A 335 -7.33 23.27 -6.65
CA LEU A 335 -6.42 23.49 -5.53
C LEU A 335 -6.45 24.95 -5.04
N ALA A 336 -6.94 25.89 -5.86
CA ALA A 336 -7.00 27.32 -5.57
C ALA A 336 -8.08 27.72 -4.54
N VAL A 337 -8.94 26.80 -4.12
CA VAL A 337 -10.00 27.02 -3.12
C VAL A 337 -9.43 27.43 -1.76
N ASP A 338 -8.27 26.87 -1.40
CA ASP A 338 -7.57 27.23 -0.16
C ASP A 338 -6.60 28.38 -0.45
N ARG A 339 -7.13 29.61 -0.43
CA ARG A 339 -6.39 30.85 -0.70
C ARG A 339 -5.53 31.31 0.48
N ALA A 340 -5.70 30.71 1.66
CA ALA A 340 -4.96 31.08 2.86
C ALA A 340 -3.52 30.53 2.82
N SER A 341 -3.30 29.42 2.11
CA SER A 341 -2.01 28.78 1.96
C SER A 341 -1.38 29.08 0.61
N ARG A 342 -0.07 29.35 0.61
CA ARG A 342 0.69 29.58 -0.62
C ARG A 342 0.97 28.25 -1.33
N LEU A 343 0.54 28.13 -2.59
CA LEU A 343 0.82 26.97 -3.43
C LEU A 343 2.09 27.17 -4.27
N VAL A 344 3.08 26.32 -4.05
CA VAL A 344 4.31 26.19 -4.83
C VAL A 344 4.16 25.01 -5.79
N VAL A 345 4.40 25.23 -7.08
CA VAL A 345 4.27 24.21 -8.12
C VAL A 345 5.64 23.81 -8.65
N VAL A 346 5.93 22.52 -8.63
CA VAL A 346 7.09 21.91 -9.30
C VAL A 346 6.56 21.15 -10.50
N PHE A 347 6.88 21.62 -11.71
CA PHE A 347 6.38 21.04 -12.94
C PHE A 347 7.48 20.37 -13.75
N GLN A 348 7.27 19.10 -14.11
CA GLN A 348 8.11 18.38 -15.05
C GLN A 348 7.32 18.05 -16.33
N PRO A 349 7.68 18.66 -17.47
CA PRO A 349 7.09 18.31 -18.75
C PRO A 349 7.43 16.86 -19.13
N HIS A 350 6.49 16.16 -19.76
CA HIS A 350 6.66 14.77 -20.18
C HIS A 350 6.64 14.65 -21.71
N ARG A 351 7.67 14.03 -22.27
CA ARG A 351 7.99 13.93 -23.72
C ARG A 351 8.34 15.26 -24.37
N HIS A 352 9.35 15.25 -25.23
CA HIS A 352 9.80 16.46 -25.92
C HIS A 352 8.79 16.90 -26.98
N SER A 353 8.25 15.96 -27.73
CA SER A 353 7.25 16.18 -28.78
C SER A 353 6.02 16.91 -28.27
N ARG A 354 5.46 16.44 -27.14
CA ARG A 354 4.31 17.05 -26.45
C ARG A 354 4.66 18.44 -25.91
N THR A 355 5.83 18.57 -25.27
CA THR A 355 6.26 19.86 -24.69
C THR A 355 6.35 20.95 -25.75
N GLU A 356 6.91 20.63 -26.92
CA GLU A 356 7.00 21.57 -28.04
C GLU A 356 5.61 21.92 -28.59
N ARG A 357 4.78 20.91 -28.86
CA ARG A 357 3.45 21.09 -29.45
C ARG A 357 2.51 21.91 -28.58
N PHE A 358 2.55 21.71 -27.27
CA PHE A 358 1.63 22.32 -26.31
C PHE A 358 2.28 23.41 -25.44
N ALA A 359 3.44 23.94 -25.84
CA ALA A 359 4.20 24.93 -25.06
C ALA A 359 3.35 26.13 -24.61
N ALA A 360 2.56 26.70 -25.53
CA ALA A 360 1.66 27.81 -25.22
C ALA A 360 0.54 27.42 -24.24
N GLY A 361 -0.01 26.21 -24.37
CA GLY A 361 -1.03 25.69 -23.45
C GLY A 361 -0.49 25.47 -22.05
N PHE A 362 0.69 24.87 -21.91
CA PHE A 362 1.38 24.74 -20.62
C PHE A 362 1.67 26.10 -20.00
N ALA A 363 2.15 27.06 -20.80
CA ALA A 363 2.44 28.41 -20.31
C ALA A 363 1.18 29.12 -19.81
N ALA A 364 0.05 28.99 -20.51
CA ALA A 364 -1.24 29.53 -20.08
C ALA A 364 -1.71 28.91 -18.76
N ALA A 365 -1.71 27.58 -18.66
CA ALA A 365 -2.14 26.87 -17.45
C ALA A 365 -1.28 27.20 -16.21
N LEU A 366 0.01 27.49 -16.42
CA LEU A 366 0.98 27.81 -15.36
C LEU A 366 1.21 29.32 -15.19
N ALA A 367 0.50 30.19 -15.92
CA ALA A 367 0.77 31.63 -15.90
C ALA A 367 0.51 32.25 -14.51
N ASN A 368 -0.57 31.82 -13.87
CA ASN A 368 -1.10 32.46 -12.65
C ASN A 368 -0.81 31.70 -11.36
N VAL A 369 -0.09 30.58 -11.41
CA VAL A 369 0.34 29.88 -10.19
C VAL A 369 1.33 30.74 -9.42
N GLY A 370 1.47 30.44 -8.12
CA GLY A 370 2.44 31.06 -7.22
C GLY A 370 3.90 30.78 -7.63
N PRO A 371 4.80 30.51 -6.68
CA PRO A 371 6.16 30.11 -7.02
C PRO A 371 6.14 28.85 -7.90
N LEU A 372 6.85 28.93 -9.04
CA LEU A 372 6.96 27.85 -10.02
C LEU A 372 8.42 27.42 -10.11
N ILE A 373 8.62 26.10 -10.07
CA ILE A 373 9.90 25.43 -10.36
C ILE A 373 9.68 24.58 -11.60
N LEU A 374 10.36 24.93 -12.70
CA LEU A 374 10.35 24.18 -13.94
C LEU A 374 11.53 23.20 -13.95
N MET A 375 11.22 21.92 -14.06
CA MET A 375 12.19 20.82 -14.19
C MET A 375 12.51 20.53 -15.66
N PRO A 376 13.65 19.89 -15.97
CA PRO A 376 13.95 19.42 -17.33
C PRO A 376 12.87 18.47 -17.86
N VAL A 377 12.69 18.43 -19.19
CA VAL A 377 11.72 17.52 -19.82
C VAL A 377 12.11 16.08 -19.54
N TYR A 378 11.17 15.28 -19.03
CA TYR A 378 11.32 13.84 -18.98
C TYR A 378 11.08 13.25 -20.38
N GLY A 379 12.15 12.81 -21.06
CA GLY A 379 12.10 12.41 -22.46
C GLY A 379 11.30 11.15 -22.76
N ALA A 380 11.12 10.25 -21.79
CA ALA A 380 10.44 8.95 -21.95
C ALA A 380 10.94 8.13 -23.18
N GLY A 381 12.25 8.20 -23.46
CA GLY A 381 12.89 7.54 -24.60
C GLY A 381 12.89 8.33 -25.92
N GLU A 382 12.24 9.51 -25.98
CA GLU A 382 12.31 10.37 -27.16
C GLU A 382 13.67 11.06 -27.29
N PRO A 383 14.22 11.20 -28.51
CA PRO A 383 15.36 12.07 -28.74
C PRO A 383 14.97 13.54 -28.51
N VAL A 384 15.95 14.35 -28.10
CA VAL A 384 15.74 15.80 -27.95
C VAL A 384 15.54 16.43 -29.34
N PRO A 385 14.43 17.15 -29.59
CA PRO A 385 14.15 17.75 -30.89
C PRO A 385 15.10 18.94 -31.15
N PRO A 386 15.47 19.21 -32.41
CA PRO A 386 16.38 20.32 -32.75
C PRO A 386 15.91 21.71 -32.29
N SER A 387 14.59 21.92 -32.25
CA SER A 387 13.93 23.13 -31.78
C SER A 387 13.96 23.29 -30.25
N GLY A 388 14.26 22.21 -29.51
CA GLY A 388 14.38 22.17 -28.06
C GLY A 388 13.06 22.45 -27.34
N GLY A 389 12.20 21.43 -27.17
CA GLY A 389 10.89 21.57 -26.52
C GLY A 389 10.93 22.28 -25.15
N PHE A 390 11.98 22.05 -24.35
CA PHE A 390 12.22 22.77 -23.09
C PHE A 390 12.41 24.28 -23.30
N GLY A 391 13.23 24.67 -24.29
CA GLY A 391 13.50 26.07 -24.60
C GLY A 391 12.28 26.80 -25.12
N THR A 392 11.46 26.14 -25.95
CA THR A 392 10.17 26.69 -26.42
C THR A 392 9.23 26.93 -25.25
N LEU A 393 9.01 25.95 -24.38
CA LEU A 393 8.17 26.10 -23.20
C LEU A 393 8.67 27.22 -22.27
N ARG A 394 9.98 27.29 -22.03
CA ARG A 394 10.57 28.35 -21.20
C ARG A 394 10.24 29.74 -21.73
N LYS A 395 10.40 29.98 -23.04
CA LYS A 395 10.09 31.27 -23.66
C LYS A 395 8.60 31.63 -23.55
N GLU A 396 7.72 30.66 -23.76
CA GLU A 396 6.28 30.88 -23.61
C GLU A 396 5.91 31.18 -22.14
N LEU A 397 6.53 30.52 -21.17
CA LEU A 397 6.36 30.83 -19.74
C LEU A 397 6.87 32.23 -19.37
N GLU A 398 8.04 32.62 -19.87
CA GLU A 398 8.61 33.96 -19.65
C GLU A 398 7.65 35.06 -20.16
N ARG A 399 6.99 34.82 -21.31
CA ARG A 399 5.96 35.72 -21.85
C ARG A 399 4.68 35.71 -21.02
N ALA A 400 4.12 34.53 -20.75
CA ALA A 400 2.83 34.37 -20.08
C ALA A 400 2.84 34.86 -18.62
N ARG A 401 4.00 34.78 -17.95
CA ARG A 401 4.15 35.19 -16.55
C ARG A 401 4.58 36.66 -16.36
N ALA A 402 4.84 37.41 -17.45
CA ALA A 402 5.07 38.86 -17.52
C ALA A 402 5.49 39.54 -16.20
N GLY A 403 6.73 39.31 -15.76
CA GLY A 403 7.30 39.93 -14.55
C GLY A 403 7.23 39.09 -13.27
N ARG A 404 6.66 37.87 -13.33
CA ARG A 404 6.72 36.88 -12.24
C ARG A 404 7.79 35.81 -12.53
N PRO A 405 9.01 35.94 -11.98
CA PRO A 405 10.07 34.98 -12.23
C PRO A 405 9.67 33.58 -11.74
N PHE A 406 10.27 32.57 -12.36
CA PHE A 406 10.18 31.16 -11.96
C PHE A 406 11.58 30.57 -11.93
N LEU A 407 11.79 29.54 -11.10
CA LEU A 407 13.06 28.83 -11.05
C LEU A 407 13.12 27.81 -12.18
N VAL A 408 14.22 27.78 -12.92
CA VAL A 408 14.59 26.64 -13.76
C VAL A 408 15.56 25.77 -12.95
N ALA A 409 15.12 24.59 -12.55
CA ALA A 409 15.97 23.64 -11.85
C ALA A 409 16.75 22.80 -12.87
N GLU A 410 18.05 22.61 -12.64
CA GLU A 410 18.89 21.75 -13.48
C GLU A 410 18.58 20.26 -13.23
N ASP A 411 18.22 19.92 -12.00
CA ASP A 411 17.98 18.56 -11.55
C ASP A 411 17.08 18.50 -10.30
N SER A 412 16.81 17.28 -9.83
CA SER A 412 16.06 17.00 -8.59
C SER A 412 16.66 17.72 -7.38
N THR A 413 17.98 17.71 -7.26
CA THR A 413 18.71 18.29 -6.12
C THR A 413 18.48 19.80 -6.02
N THR A 414 18.57 20.50 -7.14
CA THR A 414 18.37 21.95 -7.24
C THR A 414 16.95 22.33 -6.83
N ALA A 415 15.94 21.62 -7.33
CA ALA A 415 14.55 21.85 -6.97
C ALA A 415 14.31 21.62 -5.46
N ARG A 416 14.78 20.49 -4.91
CA ARG A 416 14.61 20.17 -3.48
C ARG A 416 15.32 21.16 -2.55
N ASN A 417 16.53 21.58 -2.91
CA ASN A 417 17.28 22.60 -2.17
C ASN A 417 16.53 23.94 -2.14
N HIS A 418 15.98 24.36 -3.28
CA HIS A 418 15.18 25.59 -3.33
C HIS A 418 13.93 25.48 -2.46
N LEU A 419 13.17 24.37 -2.56
CA LEU A 419 11.99 24.15 -1.73
C LEU A 419 12.34 24.22 -0.24
N ARG A 420 13.39 23.53 0.20
CA ARG A 420 13.81 23.51 1.61
C ARG A 420 14.13 24.90 2.17
N ASN A 421 14.66 25.78 1.33
CA ASN A 421 15.08 27.13 1.73
C ASN A 421 13.94 28.17 1.61
N THR A 422 12.89 27.88 0.86
CA THR A 422 11.85 28.86 0.51
C THR A 422 10.45 28.46 0.97
N THR A 423 10.27 27.26 1.54
CA THR A 423 8.98 26.76 2.03
C THR A 423 9.03 26.44 3.53
N GLY A 424 7.89 26.54 4.19
CA GLY A 424 7.72 26.27 5.60
C GLY A 424 6.30 25.82 5.94
N GLU A 425 5.96 25.90 7.24
CA GLU A 425 4.63 25.56 7.73
C GLU A 425 3.55 26.46 7.10
N GLY A 426 2.41 25.87 6.73
CA GLY A 426 1.32 26.56 6.04
C GLY A 426 1.48 26.70 4.51
N ASP A 427 2.65 26.38 3.95
CA ASP A 427 2.81 26.27 2.50
C ASP A 427 2.27 24.93 1.98
N ARG A 428 1.90 24.92 0.69
CA ARG A 428 1.54 23.72 -0.06
C ARG A 428 2.48 23.56 -1.24
N ILE A 429 2.97 22.35 -1.46
CA ILE A 429 3.85 22.01 -2.58
C ILE A 429 3.15 20.97 -3.44
N LEU A 430 3.05 21.23 -4.74
CA LEU A 430 2.53 20.31 -5.74
C LEU A 430 3.65 19.88 -6.68
N PHE A 431 3.97 18.58 -6.68
CA PHE A 431 4.79 17.94 -7.70
C PHE A 431 3.91 17.45 -8.84
N LEU A 432 4.10 18.01 -10.04
CA LEU A 432 3.19 17.87 -11.17
C LEU A 432 3.91 17.28 -12.39
N GLY A 433 3.45 16.12 -12.85
CA GLY A 433 3.90 15.51 -14.11
C GLY A 433 3.85 13.99 -14.11
N ALA A 434 4.03 13.39 -15.29
CA ALA A 434 3.94 11.94 -15.53
C ALA A 434 5.28 11.19 -15.44
N GLY A 435 6.41 11.91 -15.41
CA GLY A 435 7.77 11.34 -15.39
C GLY A 435 8.27 10.92 -14.00
N ASP A 436 9.58 11.02 -13.81
CA ASP A 436 10.31 10.68 -12.57
C ASP A 436 10.17 11.75 -11.47
N ILE A 437 9.44 12.84 -11.70
CA ILE A 437 9.16 13.86 -10.66
C ILE A 437 8.59 13.26 -9.36
N ALA A 438 7.91 12.11 -9.44
CA ALA A 438 7.43 11.39 -8.26
C ALA A 438 8.59 10.92 -7.34
N GLU A 439 9.76 10.58 -7.90
CA GLU A 439 10.96 10.27 -7.13
C GLU A 439 11.52 11.50 -6.43
N THR A 440 11.52 12.65 -7.13
CA THR A 440 11.89 13.94 -6.54
C THR A 440 10.97 14.31 -5.37
N ALA A 441 9.66 14.09 -5.53
CA ALA A 441 8.67 14.32 -4.47
C ALA A 441 8.93 13.43 -3.25
N ARG A 442 9.13 12.12 -3.45
CA ARG A 442 9.44 11.17 -2.38
C ARG A 442 10.74 11.51 -1.65
N ALA A 443 11.80 11.85 -2.40
CA ALA A 443 13.08 12.26 -1.82
C ALA A 443 12.93 13.52 -0.96
N PHE A 444 12.18 14.53 -1.44
CA PHE A 444 11.90 15.74 -0.67
C PHE A 444 11.14 15.45 0.62
N VAL A 445 10.12 14.60 0.57
CA VAL A 445 9.35 14.21 1.77
C VAL A 445 10.21 13.43 2.76
N ALA A 446 11.09 12.56 2.29
CA ALA A 446 12.04 11.85 3.14
C ALA A 446 13.00 12.82 3.86
N GLU A 447 13.53 13.82 3.15
CA GLU A 447 14.38 14.87 3.73
C GLU A 447 13.62 15.74 4.73
N LEU A 448 12.37 16.10 4.40
CA LEU A 448 11.50 16.87 5.28
C LEU A 448 11.23 16.13 6.59
N ARG A 449 10.88 14.85 6.49
CA ARG A 449 10.67 13.95 7.63
C ARG A 449 11.95 13.82 8.46
N ALA A 450 13.10 13.57 7.83
CA ALA A 450 14.37 13.44 8.53
C ALA A 450 14.75 14.71 9.33
N ARG A 451 14.46 15.90 8.78
CA ARG A 451 14.69 17.18 9.47
C ARG A 451 13.90 17.30 10.77
N PHE A 452 12.64 16.83 10.79
CA PHE A 452 11.79 16.89 11.98
C PHE A 452 11.97 15.67 12.90
N ALA A 453 12.36 14.53 12.34
CA ALA A 453 12.76 13.37 13.11
C ALA A 453 13.97 13.69 13.99
N GLY A 454 14.92 14.54 13.60
CA GLY A 454 16.12 14.81 14.41
C GLY A 454 15.98 15.76 15.62
N GLY A 455 14.84 16.42 15.83
CA GLY A 455 14.71 17.50 16.84
C GLY A 455 13.98 17.13 18.14
N ASP A 456 14.41 17.68 19.29
CA ASP A 456 13.71 17.63 20.59
C ASP A 456 12.41 18.50 20.64
N GLY A 457 11.85 18.87 19.49
CA GLY A 457 10.79 19.88 19.35
C GLY A 457 9.48 19.37 18.73
N ALA A 458 9.25 18.05 18.69
CA ALA A 458 7.98 17.52 18.20
C ALA A 458 6.86 17.92 19.16
N ALA A 459 5.89 18.70 18.69
CA ALA A 459 4.71 19.03 19.49
C ALA A 459 3.99 17.74 19.90
N ALA A 460 3.58 17.64 21.17
CA ALA A 460 2.87 16.47 21.66
C ALA A 460 1.58 16.23 20.85
N PRO A 461 1.21 14.96 20.57
CA PRO A 461 -0.04 14.65 19.90
C PRO A 461 -1.25 15.02 20.77
N GLU A 462 -2.33 15.45 20.14
CA GLU A 462 -3.62 15.59 20.84
C GLU A 462 -4.23 14.22 21.12
N LEU A 463 -4.36 13.87 22.40
CA LEU A 463 -4.88 12.59 22.88
C LEU A 463 -5.95 12.79 23.94
N SER A 464 -6.82 11.78 24.11
CA SER A 464 -7.78 11.77 25.19
C SER A 464 -7.10 11.74 26.57
N ALA A 465 -7.81 12.21 27.61
CA ALA A 465 -7.28 12.25 28.99
C ALA A 465 -6.92 10.86 29.56
N GLY A 466 -7.38 9.77 28.95
CA GLY A 466 -7.03 8.40 29.36
C GLY A 466 -5.75 7.86 28.73
N ALA A 467 -5.16 8.57 27.77
CA ALA A 467 -3.92 8.18 27.10
C ALA A 467 -2.70 8.62 27.92
N ASP A 468 -1.63 7.82 27.88
CA ASP A 468 -0.31 8.26 28.32
C ASP A 468 0.56 8.58 27.10
N PHE A 469 1.33 9.66 27.18
CA PHE A 469 2.41 9.99 26.23
C PHE A 469 3.60 10.52 27.02
N ARG A 470 4.80 9.99 26.76
CA ARG A 470 6.03 10.29 27.51
C ARG A 470 7.23 10.29 26.59
N GLU A 471 8.22 11.11 26.93
CA GLU A 471 9.52 11.14 26.27
C GLU A 471 10.57 10.37 27.08
N ARG A 472 11.54 9.78 26.40
CA ARG A 472 12.68 9.04 26.98
C ARG A 472 12.26 7.98 28.03
N GLU A 473 11.16 7.26 27.77
CA GLU A 473 10.63 6.25 28.69
C GLU A 473 11.50 4.98 28.68
N PRO A 474 12.03 4.53 29.83
CA PRO A 474 12.82 3.29 29.92
C PRO A 474 12.03 2.05 29.49
N LEU A 475 12.55 1.29 28.53
CA LEU A 475 11.90 0.07 28.04
C LEU A 475 12.32 -1.19 28.80
N GLY A 476 13.54 -1.25 29.35
CA GLY A 476 14.02 -2.39 30.14
C GLY A 476 12.98 -2.93 31.14
N PRO A 477 12.44 -2.10 32.07
CA PRO A 477 11.42 -2.54 33.02
C PRO A 477 10.11 -3.06 32.41
N LYS A 478 9.87 -2.81 31.11
CA LYS A 478 8.69 -3.24 30.36
C LYS A 478 8.94 -4.51 29.52
N THR A 479 10.15 -5.05 29.52
CA THR A 479 10.50 -6.32 28.87
C THR A 479 10.64 -7.46 29.86
N THR A 480 10.51 -8.70 29.37
CA THR A 480 10.66 -9.93 30.16
C THR A 480 12.12 -10.24 30.49
N LEU A 481 13.05 -9.85 29.61
CA LEU A 481 14.50 -9.93 29.84
C LEU A 481 15.00 -8.82 30.77
N LYS A 482 14.26 -7.72 30.90
CA LYS A 482 14.62 -6.53 31.70
C LYS A 482 15.88 -5.82 31.25
N VAL A 483 16.14 -5.82 29.94
CA VAL A 483 17.32 -5.23 29.31
C VAL A 483 16.90 -4.20 28.26
N GLY A 484 17.72 -3.15 28.12
CA GLY A 484 17.64 -2.14 27.07
C GLY A 484 17.27 -0.73 27.53
N GLY A 485 17.56 0.22 26.64
CA GLY A 485 17.44 1.67 26.85
C GLY A 485 16.03 2.23 26.71
N PRO A 486 15.91 3.57 26.63
CA PRO A 486 14.62 4.25 26.54
C PRO A 486 14.03 4.28 25.12
N ALA A 487 12.71 4.35 25.01
CA ALA A 487 12.07 4.83 23.80
C ALA A 487 12.14 6.35 23.77
N ARG A 488 12.43 6.94 22.61
CA ARG A 488 12.33 8.39 22.45
C ARG A 488 10.94 8.89 22.78
N PHE A 489 9.91 8.27 22.20
CA PHE A 489 8.51 8.51 22.56
C PHE A 489 7.85 7.20 22.97
N TYR A 490 7.02 7.24 24.01
CA TYR A 490 6.24 6.10 24.48
C TYR A 490 4.79 6.50 24.69
N ALA A 491 3.86 5.68 24.23
CA ALA A 491 2.44 5.96 24.37
C ALA A 491 1.59 4.73 24.76
N GLU A 492 0.58 4.97 25.59
CA GLU A 492 -0.51 4.04 25.88
C GLU A 492 -1.85 4.67 25.49
N PRO A 493 -2.33 4.49 24.25
CA PRO A 493 -3.59 5.08 23.80
C PRO A 493 -4.77 4.55 24.63
N ALA A 494 -5.76 5.39 24.92
CA ALA A 494 -6.95 4.95 25.67
C ALA A 494 -7.85 4.06 24.82
N HIS A 495 -7.94 4.34 23.51
CA HIS A 495 -8.80 3.66 22.53
C HIS A 495 -8.27 3.85 21.09
N ALA A 496 -8.96 3.27 20.10
CA ALA A 496 -8.57 3.36 18.69
C ALA A 496 -8.38 4.79 18.16
N GLY A 497 -9.19 5.77 18.60
CA GLY A 497 -9.01 7.18 18.21
C GLY A 497 -7.63 7.74 18.53
N ASP A 498 -7.19 7.61 19.79
CA ASP A 498 -5.84 8.00 20.22
C ASP A 498 -4.74 7.27 19.45
N LEU A 499 -4.91 5.97 19.18
CA LEU A 499 -3.96 5.23 18.36
C LEU A 499 -3.85 5.83 16.96
N ALA A 500 -4.98 6.11 16.30
CA ALA A 500 -4.99 6.70 14.98
C ALA A 500 -4.32 8.09 14.97
N SER A 501 -4.55 8.90 16.02
CA SER A 501 -3.86 10.19 16.19
C SER A 501 -2.35 10.02 16.36
N LEU A 502 -1.91 9.06 17.18
CA LEU A 502 -0.49 8.73 17.36
C LEU A 502 0.19 8.29 16.06
N LEU A 503 -0.48 7.46 15.24
CA LEU A 503 0.08 7.00 13.97
C LEU A 503 0.21 8.14 12.96
N ARG A 504 -0.81 8.99 12.84
CA ARG A 504 -0.74 10.17 11.96
C ARG A 504 0.34 11.15 12.44
N TRP A 505 0.42 11.36 13.75
CA TRP A 505 1.46 12.18 14.35
C TRP A 505 2.86 11.61 14.02
N ALA A 506 3.12 10.35 14.34
CA ALA A 506 4.41 9.72 14.07
C ALA A 506 4.77 9.75 12.57
N ALA A 507 3.80 9.45 11.69
CA ALA A 507 3.99 9.52 10.24
C ALA A 507 4.34 10.94 9.77
N GLY A 508 3.73 11.97 10.36
CA GLY A 508 4.04 13.37 10.09
C GLY A 508 5.48 13.75 10.42
N TYR A 509 6.04 13.18 11.48
CA TYR A 509 7.44 13.37 11.88
C TYR A 509 8.40 12.34 11.25
N GLY A 510 7.90 11.38 10.46
CA GLY A 510 8.70 10.27 9.95
C GLY A 510 9.26 9.34 11.01
N LEU A 511 8.63 9.29 12.19
CA LEU A 511 9.07 8.45 13.30
C LEU A 511 8.63 7.00 13.06
N PRO A 512 9.54 6.01 13.18
CA PRO A 512 9.14 4.62 13.14
C PRO A 512 8.27 4.29 14.36
N VAL A 513 7.23 3.47 14.14
CA VAL A 513 6.30 3.06 15.19
C VAL A 513 6.53 1.59 15.52
N HIS A 514 6.78 1.30 16.80
CA HIS A 514 7.02 -0.06 17.27
C HIS A 514 6.00 -0.46 18.34
N LEU A 515 5.44 -1.66 18.22
CA LEU A 515 4.44 -2.17 19.14
C LEU A 515 5.09 -2.99 20.23
N LEU A 516 4.89 -2.56 21.47
CA LEU A 516 5.32 -3.28 22.66
C LEU A 516 4.13 -4.01 23.25
N GLY A 517 4.13 -5.35 23.15
CA GLY A 517 3.17 -6.20 23.85
C GLY A 517 3.48 -6.30 25.34
N ARG A 518 3.86 -7.52 25.78
CA ARG A 518 4.41 -7.75 27.13
C ARG A 518 5.94 -7.67 27.20
N GLY A 519 6.58 -7.31 26.09
CA GLY A 519 8.04 -7.31 25.95
C GLY A 519 8.67 -8.70 26.09
N SER A 520 7.95 -9.74 25.67
CA SER A 520 8.48 -11.09 25.44
C SER A 520 9.06 -11.22 24.04
N ASN A 521 10.02 -12.12 23.85
CA ASN A 521 10.72 -12.32 22.58
C ASN A 521 11.42 -11.06 22.04
N LEU A 522 11.81 -10.12 22.91
CA LEU A 522 12.49 -8.87 22.54
C LEU A 522 13.81 -8.71 23.28
N LEU A 523 14.82 -8.22 22.56
CA LEU A 523 16.04 -7.63 23.09
C LEU A 523 16.08 -6.16 22.67
N VAL A 524 15.99 -5.23 23.62
CA VAL A 524 16.00 -3.79 23.33
C VAL A 524 17.47 -3.30 23.37
N PRO A 525 17.95 -2.55 22.36
CA PRO A 525 19.29 -1.95 22.37
C PRO A 525 19.53 -1.04 23.58
N ASP A 526 20.78 -0.91 24.05
CA ASP A 526 21.12 -0.12 25.24
C ASP A 526 20.91 1.39 25.02
N ASP A 527 21.14 1.88 23.81
CA ASP A 527 20.85 3.25 23.38
C ASP A 527 19.36 3.49 23.08
N GLY A 528 18.54 2.44 23.13
CA GLY A 528 17.09 2.52 23.08
C GLY A 528 16.49 2.50 21.68
N ILE A 529 15.32 3.12 21.53
CA ILE A 529 14.53 3.15 20.29
C ILE A 529 14.29 4.59 19.88
N ASP A 530 14.85 5.00 18.74
CA ASP A 530 14.58 6.31 18.14
C ASP A 530 13.29 6.29 17.32
N GLY A 531 12.16 6.37 18.03
CA GLY A 531 10.83 6.31 17.44
C GLY A 531 9.73 6.33 18.49
N LEU A 532 8.51 6.02 18.06
CA LEU A 532 7.34 5.89 18.92
C LEU A 532 7.11 4.42 19.31
N VAL A 533 7.22 4.11 20.59
CA VAL A 533 6.84 2.82 21.15
C VAL A 533 5.41 2.88 21.68
N VAL A 534 4.51 2.08 21.11
CA VAL A 534 3.10 2.03 21.49
C VAL A 534 2.81 0.75 22.28
N ARG A 535 2.11 0.88 23.40
CA ARG A 535 1.64 -0.25 24.20
C ARG A 535 0.12 -0.21 24.41
N LEU A 536 -0.56 -1.24 23.91
CA LEU A 536 -2.01 -1.39 24.00
C LEU A 536 -2.44 -2.00 25.35
N ALA A 537 -2.18 -1.30 26.46
CA ALA A 537 -2.41 -1.82 27.82
C ALA A 537 -3.70 -1.32 28.51
N ARG A 538 -4.31 -0.24 28.00
CA ARG A 538 -5.49 0.37 28.62
C ARG A 538 -6.73 -0.55 28.58
N PRO A 539 -7.75 -0.31 29.44
CA PRO A 539 -8.93 -1.18 29.54
C PRO A 539 -9.65 -1.47 28.22
N TRP A 540 -9.64 -0.53 27.25
CA TRP A 540 -10.23 -0.74 25.92
C TRP A 540 -9.57 -1.92 25.17
N TRP A 541 -8.24 -2.03 25.27
CA TRP A 541 -7.44 -3.03 24.54
C TRP A 541 -7.43 -4.40 25.21
N THR A 542 -7.83 -4.49 26.48
CA THR A 542 -7.75 -5.71 27.30
C THR A 542 -9.12 -6.38 27.51
N ARG A 543 -10.12 -5.97 26.72
CA ARG A 543 -11.47 -6.52 26.72
C ARG A 543 -11.50 -7.90 26.06
N LEU A 544 -12.26 -8.79 26.70
CA LEU A 544 -12.73 -10.05 26.17
C LEU A 544 -14.25 -9.95 26.13
N VAL A 545 -14.86 -10.13 24.97
CA VAL A 545 -16.31 -9.98 24.79
C VAL A 545 -16.85 -11.22 24.09
N GLU A 546 -17.79 -11.90 24.72
CA GLU A 546 -18.50 -13.01 24.09
C GLU A 546 -19.39 -12.48 22.96
N MET A 547 -19.34 -13.16 21.82
CA MET A 547 -20.08 -12.81 20.62
C MET A 547 -21.08 -13.93 20.27
N PRO A 548 -22.16 -13.61 19.54
CA PRO A 548 -23.13 -14.60 19.10
C PRO A 548 -22.49 -15.77 18.35
N ARG A 549 -23.13 -16.94 18.44
CA ARG A 549 -22.69 -18.22 17.85
C ARG A 549 -21.41 -18.80 18.48
N GLY A 550 -21.08 -18.38 19.71
CA GLY A 550 -19.97 -18.93 20.49
C GLY A 550 -18.60 -18.45 20.01
N ARG A 551 -18.53 -17.19 19.56
CA ARG A 551 -17.29 -16.53 19.16
C ARG A 551 -16.80 -15.63 20.27
N LEU A 552 -15.52 -15.25 20.23
CA LEU A 552 -14.93 -14.35 21.21
C LEU A 552 -14.19 -13.21 20.53
N TRP A 553 -14.56 -11.98 20.86
CA TRP A 553 -13.71 -10.84 20.59
C TRP A 553 -12.62 -10.76 21.65
N ALA A 554 -11.36 -10.74 21.21
CA ALA A 554 -10.21 -10.51 22.07
C ALA A 554 -9.41 -9.29 21.60
N GLY A 555 -9.38 -8.25 22.41
CA GLY A 555 -8.56 -7.07 22.15
C GLY A 555 -7.06 -7.39 22.15
N ALA A 556 -6.27 -6.65 21.36
CA ALA A 556 -4.84 -6.92 21.17
C ALA A 556 -3.99 -6.84 22.45
N GLY A 557 -4.48 -6.13 23.48
CA GLY A 557 -3.85 -6.04 24.80
C GLY A 557 -4.16 -7.22 25.73
N VAL A 558 -5.13 -8.08 25.39
CA VAL A 558 -5.51 -9.23 26.22
C VAL A 558 -4.32 -10.17 26.42
N ARG A 559 -4.05 -10.55 27.67
CA ARG A 559 -3.02 -11.52 28.01
C ARG A 559 -3.44 -12.93 27.57
N LEU A 560 -2.53 -13.68 26.95
CA LEU A 560 -2.82 -15.04 26.45
C LEU A 560 -3.29 -16.00 27.56
N VAL A 561 -2.69 -15.92 28.75
CA VAL A 561 -3.14 -16.68 29.94
C VAL A 561 -4.57 -16.31 30.36
N LYS A 562 -4.96 -15.02 30.25
CA LYS A 562 -6.34 -14.59 30.56
C LYS A 562 -7.31 -15.15 29.53
N LEU A 563 -6.92 -15.15 28.25
CA LEU A 563 -7.71 -15.73 27.17
C LEU A 563 -7.92 -17.24 27.38
N ALA A 564 -6.85 -18.01 27.64
CA ALA A 564 -6.94 -19.44 27.94
C ALA A 564 -7.84 -19.75 29.15
N GLY A 565 -7.67 -18.99 30.24
CA GLY A 565 -8.51 -19.13 31.43
C GLY A 565 -9.99 -18.80 31.17
N SER A 566 -10.27 -17.77 30.37
CA SER A 566 -11.64 -17.40 29.99
C SER A 566 -12.29 -18.48 29.13
N ALA A 567 -11.58 -18.99 28.13
CA ALA A 567 -12.05 -20.10 27.28
C ALA A 567 -12.34 -21.35 28.11
N CYS A 568 -11.48 -21.64 29.10
CA CYS A 568 -11.68 -22.75 30.02
C CYS A 568 -12.96 -22.63 30.86
N LEU A 569 -13.26 -21.45 31.41
CA LEU A 569 -14.50 -21.21 32.17
C LEU A 569 -15.75 -21.43 31.31
N GLN A 570 -15.63 -21.19 30.01
CA GLN A 570 -16.72 -21.37 29.04
C GLN A 570 -16.75 -22.77 28.41
N GLY A 571 -15.83 -23.67 28.77
CA GLY A 571 -15.77 -25.02 28.20
C GLY A 571 -15.37 -25.05 26.73
N TRP A 572 -14.56 -24.08 26.29
CA TRP A 572 -14.00 -24.02 24.94
C TRP A 572 -12.59 -24.61 24.93
N GLY A 573 -12.46 -25.84 24.41
CA GLY A 573 -11.15 -26.47 24.21
C GLY A 573 -10.38 -25.79 23.08
N GLY A 574 -9.13 -26.21 22.84
CA GLY A 574 -8.26 -25.70 21.78
C GLY A 574 -7.50 -24.41 22.11
N TYR A 575 -7.81 -23.75 23.24
CA TYR A 575 -7.11 -22.55 23.71
C TYR A 575 -5.95 -22.87 24.66
N GLU A 576 -5.77 -24.12 25.06
CA GLU A 576 -4.87 -24.54 26.13
C GLU A 576 -3.41 -24.23 25.82
N PHE A 577 -3.02 -24.30 24.56
CA PHE A 577 -1.64 -24.04 24.12
C PHE A 577 -1.16 -22.61 24.42
N LEU A 578 -2.09 -21.67 24.61
CA LEU A 578 -1.79 -20.30 25.00
C LEU A 578 -1.23 -20.21 26.43
N GLU A 579 -1.44 -21.24 27.26
CA GLU A 579 -0.93 -21.29 28.62
C GLU A 579 0.61 -21.28 28.63
N GLY A 580 1.13 -20.33 29.40
CA GLY A 580 2.56 -20.13 29.56
C GLY A 580 3.27 -19.52 28.35
N ILE A 581 2.57 -19.13 27.28
CA ILE A 581 3.13 -18.18 26.29
C ILE A 581 3.10 -16.78 26.92
N PRO A 582 4.26 -16.16 27.22
CA PRO A 582 4.27 -14.79 27.69
C PRO A 582 3.90 -13.87 26.53
N GLY A 583 2.80 -13.12 26.64
CA GLY A 583 2.39 -12.24 25.55
C GLY A 583 0.99 -11.67 25.67
N THR A 584 0.61 -10.93 24.64
CA THR A 584 -0.76 -10.48 24.40
C THR A 584 -1.28 -11.07 23.09
N VAL A 585 -2.60 -10.99 22.86
CA VAL A 585 -3.23 -11.40 21.60
C VAL A 585 -2.61 -10.70 20.40
N GLY A 586 -2.35 -9.39 20.47
CA GLY A 586 -1.71 -8.64 19.38
C GLY A 586 -0.29 -9.16 19.05
N GLY A 587 0.51 -9.43 20.08
CA GLY A 587 1.83 -10.04 19.89
C GLY A 587 1.75 -11.46 19.33
N ALA A 588 0.75 -12.24 19.76
CA ALA A 588 0.51 -13.57 19.22
C ALA A 588 0.14 -13.53 17.74
N LEU A 589 -0.78 -12.65 17.35
CA LEU A 589 -1.19 -12.46 15.95
C LEU A 589 -0.01 -12.06 15.06
N LYS A 590 0.83 -11.11 15.51
CA LYS A 590 2.01 -10.68 14.75
C LYS A 590 3.01 -11.82 14.50
N MET A 591 3.19 -12.69 15.49
CA MET A 591 4.18 -13.76 15.47
C MET A 591 3.60 -15.13 15.12
N ASN A 592 2.33 -15.23 14.72
CA ASN A 592 1.59 -16.48 14.67
C ASN A 592 1.95 -17.41 15.86
N ALA A 593 1.84 -16.89 17.08
CA ALA A 593 2.43 -17.56 18.24
C ALA A 593 1.78 -18.93 18.49
N GLY A 594 2.63 -19.93 18.71
CA GLY A 594 2.21 -21.29 19.01
C GLY A 594 3.08 -21.97 20.06
N ALA A 595 2.52 -23.01 20.67
CA ALA A 595 3.19 -23.92 21.60
C ALA A 595 2.42 -25.24 21.63
N MET A 596 3.03 -26.32 22.11
CA MET A 596 2.34 -27.61 22.36
C MET A 596 1.45 -28.11 21.19
N GLY A 597 1.86 -27.84 19.94
CA GLY A 597 1.14 -28.28 18.73
C GLY A 597 -0.07 -27.43 18.30
N GLY A 598 -0.28 -26.24 18.88
CA GLY A 598 -1.32 -25.29 18.44
C GLY A 598 -0.77 -23.89 18.15
N TRP A 599 -1.46 -23.15 17.28
CA TRP A 599 -1.11 -21.80 16.85
C TRP A 599 -2.29 -20.83 16.93
N ILE A 600 -2.02 -19.55 17.17
CA ILE A 600 -3.07 -18.54 17.33
C ILE A 600 -4.01 -18.47 16.12
N PHE A 601 -3.48 -18.59 14.90
CA PHE A 601 -4.30 -18.51 13.70
C PHE A 601 -5.19 -19.74 13.50
N ASP A 602 -4.98 -20.84 14.22
CA ASP A 602 -5.93 -21.95 14.26
C ASP A 602 -7.28 -21.51 14.85
N LEU A 603 -7.25 -20.50 15.73
CA LEU A 603 -8.42 -19.95 16.42
C LEU A 603 -9.03 -18.73 15.72
N VAL A 604 -8.30 -18.06 14.83
CA VAL A 604 -8.73 -16.77 14.24
C VAL A 604 -9.77 -16.97 13.16
N GLU A 605 -10.88 -16.23 13.24
CA GLU A 605 -11.84 -16.05 12.14
C GLU A 605 -11.62 -14.71 11.44
N GLU A 606 -11.36 -13.65 12.22
CA GLU A 606 -11.23 -12.28 11.74
C GLU A 606 -10.18 -11.53 12.56
N VAL A 607 -9.38 -10.65 11.95
CA VAL A 607 -8.48 -9.72 12.65
C VAL A 607 -8.86 -8.29 12.30
N HIS A 608 -9.05 -7.45 13.32
CA HIS A 608 -9.20 -6.02 13.07
C HIS A 608 -7.82 -5.38 13.17
N VAL A 609 -7.45 -4.64 12.12
CA VAL A 609 -6.16 -3.97 12.01
C VAL A 609 -6.37 -2.46 11.84
N MET A 610 -5.37 -1.69 12.22
CA MET A 610 -5.27 -0.27 11.89
C MET A 610 -4.07 -0.04 10.99
N THR A 611 -4.32 0.60 9.85
CA THR A 611 -3.27 0.96 8.89
C THR A 611 -2.40 2.09 9.44
N PRO A 612 -1.20 2.34 8.86
CA PRO A 612 -0.38 3.50 9.21
C PRO A 612 -1.11 4.85 9.11
N ALA A 613 -2.12 4.95 8.23
CA ALA A 613 -2.96 6.15 8.10
C ALA A 613 -4.00 6.32 9.23
N GLY A 614 -4.10 5.34 10.14
CA GLY A 614 -5.08 5.32 11.23
C GLY A 614 -6.46 4.79 10.84
N ALA A 615 -6.59 4.17 9.65
CA ALA A 615 -7.86 3.60 9.20
C ALA A 615 -8.03 2.16 9.73
N VAL A 616 -9.22 1.84 10.25
CA VAL A 616 -9.54 0.50 10.75
C VAL A 616 -10.03 -0.39 9.62
N ARG A 617 -9.53 -1.62 9.56
CA ARG A 617 -9.98 -2.65 8.61
C ARG A 617 -10.26 -3.96 9.33
N VAL A 618 -11.19 -4.73 8.79
CA VAL A 618 -11.48 -6.09 9.24
C VAL A 618 -10.99 -7.05 8.16
N LEU A 619 -10.07 -7.93 8.53
CA LEU A 619 -9.47 -8.93 7.65
C LEU A 619 -9.99 -10.30 8.06
N PRO A 620 -10.77 -10.99 7.21
CA PRO A 620 -11.12 -12.39 7.45
C PRO A 620 -9.86 -13.26 7.31
N ARG A 621 -9.80 -14.39 8.04
CA ARG A 621 -8.63 -15.29 8.10
C ARG A 621 -8.08 -15.64 6.72
N GLU A 622 -8.94 -15.88 5.74
CA GLU A 622 -8.56 -16.31 4.39
C GLU A 622 -7.79 -15.23 3.60
N ARG A 623 -7.84 -13.98 4.06
CA ARG A 623 -7.10 -12.85 3.47
C ARG A 623 -5.83 -12.50 4.24
N ILE A 624 -5.47 -13.28 5.26
CA ILE A 624 -4.29 -13.05 6.09
C ILE A 624 -3.20 -14.05 5.71
N HIS A 625 -2.04 -13.53 5.32
CA HIS A 625 -0.90 -14.34 4.91
C HIS A 625 0.09 -14.46 6.09
N PHE A 626 0.04 -15.60 6.77
CA PHE A 626 0.89 -15.89 7.92
C PHE A 626 1.71 -17.17 7.73
N GLY A 627 2.85 -17.23 8.42
CA GLY A 627 3.78 -18.36 8.41
C GLY A 627 4.34 -18.64 9.80
N TYR A 628 5.44 -19.37 9.88
CA TYR A 628 6.15 -19.55 11.14
C TYR A 628 6.73 -18.22 11.61
N ARG A 629 6.32 -17.75 12.80
CA ARG A 629 6.81 -16.51 13.43
C ARG A 629 6.54 -15.21 12.66
N HIS A 630 5.60 -15.21 11.71
CA HIS A 630 5.35 -14.05 10.86
C HIS A 630 3.89 -13.93 10.40
N CYS A 631 3.42 -12.70 10.24
CA CYS A 631 2.14 -12.32 9.65
C CYS A 631 2.35 -11.06 8.78
N LEU A 632 2.17 -11.18 7.46
CA LEU A 632 2.52 -10.13 6.48
C LEU A 632 1.73 -8.84 6.74
N GLU A 633 0.43 -8.94 6.97
CA GLU A 633 -0.45 -7.78 7.14
C GLU A 633 -0.14 -7.00 8.43
N LEU A 634 0.44 -7.68 9.42
CA LEU A 634 0.87 -7.08 10.70
C LEU A 634 2.36 -6.65 10.69
N GLY A 635 3.01 -6.70 9.53
CA GLY A 635 4.28 -6.04 9.28
C GLY A 635 4.13 -4.52 9.29
N GLU A 636 3.10 -4.02 8.60
CA GLU A 636 2.86 -2.58 8.44
C GLU A 636 1.64 -2.06 9.23
N SER A 637 0.71 -2.94 9.61
CA SER A 637 -0.48 -2.54 10.38
C SER A 637 -0.44 -3.04 11.81
N ILE A 638 -1.28 -2.42 12.65
CA ILE A 638 -1.39 -2.76 14.07
C ILE A 638 -2.66 -3.55 14.31
N ALA A 639 -2.54 -4.75 14.87
CA ALA A 639 -3.69 -5.52 15.34
C ALA A 639 -4.39 -4.77 16.48
N LEU A 640 -5.69 -4.54 16.35
CA LEU A 640 -6.56 -4.00 17.39
C LEU A 640 -7.17 -5.11 18.24
N GLY A 641 -7.34 -6.29 17.63
CA GLY A 641 -7.90 -7.50 18.24
C GLY A 641 -8.31 -8.49 17.17
N ALA A 642 -8.88 -9.61 17.60
CA ALA A 642 -9.38 -10.65 16.70
C ALA A 642 -10.71 -11.22 17.19
N VAL A 643 -11.53 -11.64 16.23
CA VAL A 643 -12.64 -12.56 16.46
C VAL A 643 -12.06 -13.97 16.40
N LEU A 644 -12.20 -14.69 17.51
CA LEU A 644 -11.72 -16.06 17.67
C LEU A 644 -12.91 -17.01 17.66
N GLY A 645 -12.77 -18.08 16.88
CA GLY A 645 -13.76 -19.11 16.70
C GLY A 645 -13.82 -20.12 17.84
N ARG A 646 -14.67 -21.14 17.64
CA ARG A 646 -14.97 -22.18 18.61
C ARG A 646 -14.35 -23.52 18.21
N PRO A 647 -13.30 -24.01 18.91
CA PRO A 647 -12.91 -25.40 18.84
C PRO A 647 -13.91 -26.30 19.60
N PRO A 648 -13.71 -27.62 19.65
CA PRO A 648 -14.64 -28.55 20.30
C PRO A 648 -15.01 -28.13 21.73
N ARG A 649 -16.27 -28.36 22.13
CA ARG A 649 -16.67 -28.21 23.54
C ARG A 649 -16.00 -29.29 24.36
N GLU A 650 -15.56 -28.91 25.54
CA GLU A 650 -14.96 -29.81 26.50
C GLU A 650 -15.37 -29.40 27.92
N THR A 651 -15.28 -30.32 28.87
CA THR A 651 -15.55 -30.01 30.28
C THR A 651 -14.50 -29.03 30.82
N PRO A 652 -14.91 -27.95 31.52
CA PRO A 652 -13.97 -27.02 32.16
C PRO A 652 -12.94 -27.71 33.08
N GLU A 653 -13.27 -28.87 33.65
CA GLU A 653 -12.40 -29.70 34.47
C GLU A 653 -11.26 -30.31 33.63
N ARG A 654 -11.58 -30.85 32.45
CA ARG A 654 -10.59 -31.43 31.54
C ARG A 654 -9.66 -30.36 30.99
N ILE A 655 -10.20 -29.21 30.58
CA ILE A 655 -9.39 -28.06 30.11
C ILE A 655 -8.47 -27.59 31.23
N ARG A 656 -8.98 -27.43 32.47
CA ARG A 656 -8.17 -27.08 33.65
C ARG A 656 -7.03 -28.07 33.88
N SER A 657 -7.26 -29.37 33.69
CA SER A 657 -6.20 -30.38 33.81
C SER A 657 -5.08 -30.14 32.81
N VAL A 658 -5.42 -29.92 31.54
CA VAL A 658 -4.43 -29.67 30.47
C VAL A 658 -3.64 -28.39 30.74
N LEU A 659 -4.32 -27.30 31.14
CA LEU A 659 -3.66 -26.04 31.52
C LEU A 659 -2.65 -26.24 32.66
N ARG A 660 -3.03 -26.98 33.72
CA ARG A 660 -2.12 -27.31 34.83
C ARG A 660 -0.92 -28.13 34.37
N ASP A 661 -1.12 -29.07 33.46
CA ASP A 661 -0.04 -29.88 32.89
C ASP A 661 0.94 -29.04 32.08
N TYR A 662 0.45 -28.13 31.23
CA TYR A 662 1.32 -27.23 30.45
C TYR A 662 2.08 -26.25 31.35
N GLN A 663 1.41 -25.71 32.37
CA GLN A 663 2.04 -24.84 33.35
C GLN A 663 3.14 -25.57 34.13
N ARG A 664 2.91 -26.83 34.54
CA ARG A 664 3.90 -27.65 35.23
C ARG A 664 5.13 -27.92 34.35
N ARG A 665 4.93 -28.42 33.13
CA ARG A 665 6.03 -28.70 32.18
C ARG A 665 6.91 -27.48 31.94
N ARG A 666 6.32 -26.29 31.77
CA ARG A 666 7.10 -25.05 31.58
C ARG A 666 7.91 -24.66 32.82
N ARG A 667 7.33 -24.79 34.02
CA ARG A 667 8.06 -24.49 35.27
C ARG A 667 9.27 -25.41 35.50
N GLU A 668 9.20 -26.64 34.99
CA GLU A 668 10.28 -27.63 35.11
C GLU A 668 11.35 -27.47 34.03
N THR A 669 10.98 -26.99 32.83
CA THR A 669 11.87 -26.98 31.65
C THR A 669 12.43 -25.61 31.28
N GLN A 670 11.98 -24.53 31.92
CA GLN A 670 12.37 -23.15 31.57
C GLN A 670 12.86 -22.37 32.81
N PRO A 671 13.81 -21.43 32.63
CA PRO A 671 14.30 -20.60 33.73
C PRO A 671 13.22 -19.68 34.31
N ARG A 672 13.40 -19.31 35.58
CA ARG A 672 12.54 -18.33 36.27
C ARG A 672 13.11 -16.92 36.21
N GLU A 673 14.40 -16.81 35.94
CA GLU A 673 15.11 -15.55 35.77
C GLU A 673 14.59 -14.79 34.53
N PRO A 674 14.71 -13.44 34.53
CA PRO A 674 14.33 -12.63 33.38
C PRO A 674 15.01 -13.12 32.10
N SER A 675 14.22 -13.47 31.09
CA SER A 675 14.68 -13.96 29.78
C SER A 675 13.71 -13.54 28.69
N ALA A 676 14.19 -13.49 27.44
CA ALA A 676 13.35 -13.19 26.27
C ALA A 676 12.60 -14.42 25.73
N GLY A 677 12.91 -15.62 26.23
CA GLY A 677 12.47 -16.89 25.65
C GLY A 677 13.65 -17.65 25.03
N CYS A 678 13.35 -18.56 24.11
CA CYS A 678 14.37 -19.22 23.28
C CYS A 678 15.10 -18.15 22.44
N ILE A 679 16.43 -18.15 22.50
CA ILE A 679 17.28 -17.18 21.81
C ILE A 679 17.39 -17.51 20.32
N PHE A 680 17.49 -18.79 19.97
CA PHE A 680 17.68 -19.27 18.60
C PHE A 680 16.50 -20.11 18.13
N LYS A 681 16.26 -20.07 16.81
CA LYS A 681 15.38 -21.03 16.15
C LYS A 681 16.00 -22.43 16.22
N ASN A 682 15.17 -23.46 16.15
CA ASN A 682 15.68 -24.83 16.02
C ASN A 682 16.18 -25.08 14.58
N PRO A 683 17.41 -25.59 14.40
CA PRO A 683 17.90 -25.99 13.08
C PRO A 683 17.17 -27.25 12.58
N PRO A 684 17.15 -27.52 11.26
CA PRO A 684 16.53 -28.72 10.73
C PRO A 684 17.08 -30.01 11.35
N GLY A 685 16.20 -30.84 11.91
CA GLY A 685 16.55 -32.15 12.47
C GLY A 685 17.18 -32.15 13.87
N ASP A 686 17.38 -30.98 14.50
CA ASP A 686 17.92 -30.89 15.87
C ASP A 686 17.28 -29.71 16.65
N SER A 687 17.72 -29.46 17.88
CA SER A 687 17.31 -28.30 18.67
C SER A 687 18.50 -27.48 19.12
N ALA A 688 18.38 -26.15 19.04
CA ALA A 688 19.44 -25.25 19.46
C ALA A 688 19.79 -25.46 20.95
N GLY A 689 18.78 -25.73 21.78
CA GLY A 689 18.99 -25.98 23.21
C GLY A 689 19.86 -27.20 23.50
N ARG A 690 19.67 -28.29 22.75
CA ARG A 690 20.48 -29.50 22.86
C ARG A 690 21.91 -29.25 22.39
N LEU A 691 22.10 -28.61 21.23
CA LEU A 691 23.42 -28.29 20.70
C LEU A 691 24.24 -27.46 21.69
N ILE A 692 23.63 -26.43 22.28
CA ILE A 692 24.29 -25.57 23.27
C ILE A 692 24.64 -26.36 24.55
N ASP A 693 23.75 -27.24 25.00
CA ASP A 693 23.98 -28.09 26.18
C ASP A 693 25.11 -29.09 25.97
N GLU A 694 25.12 -29.80 24.84
CA GLU A 694 26.17 -30.76 24.47
C GLU A 694 27.56 -30.11 24.37
N LEU A 695 27.62 -28.84 23.97
CA LEU A 695 28.87 -28.09 23.89
C LEU A 695 29.34 -27.55 25.26
N GLY A 696 28.58 -27.80 26.33
CA GLY A 696 28.92 -27.40 27.69
C GLY A 696 28.77 -25.91 27.95
N LEU A 697 27.95 -25.21 27.14
CA LEU A 697 27.81 -23.75 27.20
C LEU A 697 26.82 -23.25 28.26
N LYS A 698 26.10 -24.14 28.95
CA LYS A 698 25.22 -23.74 30.05
C LYS A 698 26.04 -23.09 31.18
N GLY A 699 25.59 -21.94 31.65
CA GLY A 699 26.28 -21.15 32.65
C GLY A 699 27.42 -20.28 32.10
N GLU A 700 27.69 -20.30 30.79
CA GLU A 700 28.60 -19.35 30.14
C GLU A 700 28.08 -17.92 30.32
N ARG A 701 28.98 -16.97 30.57
CA ARG A 701 28.63 -15.59 30.94
C ARG A 701 29.44 -14.56 30.18
N ILE A 702 28.78 -13.43 29.88
CA ILE A 702 29.43 -12.16 29.55
C ILE A 702 28.72 -11.09 30.38
N GLY A 703 29.44 -10.48 31.32
CA GLY A 703 28.85 -9.61 32.33
C GLY A 703 27.72 -10.30 33.11
N ASP A 704 26.53 -9.68 33.11
CA ASP A 704 25.34 -10.22 33.78
C ASP A 704 24.40 -11.02 32.87
N ALA A 705 24.74 -11.15 31.59
CA ALA A 705 24.09 -12.10 30.68
C ALA A 705 24.66 -13.51 30.87
N GLU A 706 23.80 -14.51 31.07
CA GLU A 706 24.20 -15.90 31.30
C GLU A 706 23.36 -16.87 30.46
N VAL A 707 23.98 -17.90 29.89
CA VAL A 707 23.25 -19.05 29.32
C VAL A 707 22.61 -19.83 30.45
N SER A 708 21.29 -19.98 30.43
CA SER A 708 20.53 -20.63 31.49
C SER A 708 21.03 -22.04 31.78
N ARG A 709 21.24 -22.33 33.07
CA ARG A 709 21.55 -23.68 33.56
C ARG A 709 20.39 -24.66 33.43
N VAL A 710 19.16 -24.15 33.24
CA VAL A 710 17.95 -24.97 33.07
C VAL A 710 17.81 -25.40 31.60
N HIS A 711 17.94 -24.46 30.66
CA HIS A 711 17.73 -24.72 29.24
C HIS A 711 18.75 -23.97 28.38
N GLY A 712 19.56 -24.69 27.59
CA GLY A 712 20.69 -24.11 26.82
C GLY A 712 20.29 -23.01 25.83
N ASN A 713 19.07 -23.05 25.29
CA ASN A 713 18.58 -22.01 24.38
C ASN A 713 18.06 -20.72 25.07
N PHE A 714 18.25 -20.53 26.37
CA PHE A 714 17.78 -19.33 27.07
C PHE A 714 18.99 -18.53 27.55
N ILE A 715 18.99 -17.22 27.31
CA ILE A 715 19.86 -16.28 28.00
C ILE A 715 19.04 -15.57 29.09
N VAL A 716 19.58 -15.54 30.30
CA VAL A 716 18.98 -14.92 31.46
C VAL A 716 19.77 -13.68 31.88
N ASN A 717 19.06 -12.69 32.40
CA ASN A 717 19.64 -11.51 33.03
C ASN A 717 19.79 -11.75 34.55
N ARG A 718 21.02 -11.71 35.06
CA ARG A 718 21.34 -11.89 36.49
C ARG A 718 21.14 -10.64 37.34
N GLY A 719 20.85 -9.50 36.74
CA GLY A 719 20.46 -8.28 37.43
C GLY A 719 20.68 -7.03 36.59
N ARG A 720 21.88 -6.86 36.06
CA ARG A 720 22.32 -5.64 35.33
C ARG A 720 22.82 -5.94 33.92
N ALA A 721 22.35 -7.03 33.31
CA ALA A 721 22.78 -7.38 31.96
C ALA A 721 22.50 -6.23 30.99
N THR A 722 23.46 -5.94 30.11
CA THR A 722 23.27 -4.99 29.01
C THR A 722 22.86 -5.72 27.73
N SER A 723 22.29 -4.99 26.78
CA SER A 723 21.95 -5.53 25.46
C SER A 723 23.22 -5.97 24.73
N ALA A 724 24.29 -5.17 24.81
CA ALA A 724 25.60 -5.49 24.27
C ALA A 724 26.17 -6.81 24.83
N GLU A 725 26.04 -7.06 26.13
CA GLU A 725 26.46 -8.32 26.76
C GLU A 725 25.66 -9.52 26.21
N VAL A 726 24.34 -9.37 26.03
CA VAL A 726 23.50 -10.43 25.44
C VAL A 726 23.90 -10.69 23.99
N VAL A 727 24.11 -9.65 23.17
CA VAL A 727 24.55 -9.79 21.77
C VAL A 727 25.91 -10.47 21.69
N ALA A 728 26.88 -10.06 22.53
CA ALA A 728 28.19 -10.70 22.58
C ALA A 728 28.09 -12.19 22.93
N LEU A 729 27.21 -12.55 23.88
CA LEU A 729 27.00 -13.94 24.27
C LEU A 729 26.34 -14.74 23.14
N VAL A 730 25.38 -14.14 22.43
CA VAL A 730 24.78 -14.72 21.21
C VAL A 730 25.83 -15.01 20.15
N ARG A 731 26.71 -14.04 19.85
CA ARG A 731 27.80 -14.22 18.87
C ARG A 731 28.71 -15.39 19.25
N ARG A 732 29.12 -15.45 20.52
CA ARG A 732 29.99 -16.53 21.04
C ARG A 732 29.34 -17.90 20.94
N ILE A 733 28.04 -18.01 21.23
CA ILE A 733 27.30 -19.27 21.09
C ILE A 733 27.26 -19.70 19.61
N ARG A 734 26.93 -18.77 18.70
CA ARG A 734 26.87 -19.04 17.26
C ARG A 734 28.21 -19.52 16.73
N GLU A 735 29.28 -18.82 17.07
CA GLU A 735 30.66 -19.17 16.70
C GLU A 735 31.01 -20.59 17.17
N GLN A 736 30.78 -20.93 18.44
CA GLN A 736 31.11 -22.27 18.94
C GLN A 736 30.29 -23.39 18.31
N VAL A 737 29.00 -23.15 18.02
CA VAL A 737 28.14 -24.13 17.36
C VAL A 737 28.56 -24.31 15.91
N ARG A 738 28.85 -23.22 15.19
CA ARG A 738 29.37 -23.26 13.82
C ARG A 738 30.69 -24.02 13.76
N ASP A 739 31.65 -23.67 14.60
CA ASP A 739 33.01 -24.21 14.52
C ASP A 739 33.06 -25.70 14.92
N ARG A 740 32.20 -26.15 15.85
CA ARG A 740 32.22 -27.54 16.36
C ARG A 740 31.19 -28.46 15.71
N ARG A 741 30.11 -27.92 15.13
CA ARG A 741 29.00 -28.69 14.55
C ARG A 741 28.73 -28.36 13.09
N GLY A 742 29.33 -27.31 12.53
CA GLY A 742 29.08 -26.85 11.16
C GLY A 742 27.67 -26.27 10.96
N ILE A 743 26.98 -25.93 12.05
CA ILE A 743 25.60 -25.42 12.01
C ILE A 743 25.59 -23.94 12.37
N GLU A 744 25.01 -23.13 11.50
CA GLU A 744 24.79 -21.71 11.76
C GLU A 744 23.46 -21.52 12.51
N LEU A 745 23.50 -21.04 13.76
CA LEU A 745 22.29 -20.76 14.52
C LEU A 745 21.74 -19.37 14.18
N GLU A 746 20.43 -19.32 13.90
CA GLU A 746 19.69 -18.08 13.65
C GLU A 746 18.96 -17.60 14.91
N PRO A 747 19.10 -16.32 15.32
CA PRO A 747 18.31 -15.76 16.40
C PRO A 747 16.78 -15.81 16.13
N GLU A 748 16.01 -16.15 17.16
CA GLU A 748 14.54 -16.10 17.19
C GLU A 748 14.01 -14.87 17.95
N VAL A 749 14.74 -14.42 18.98
CA VAL A 749 14.43 -13.17 19.68
C VAL A 749 14.54 -12.01 18.71
N LEU A 750 13.59 -11.08 18.74
CA LEU A 750 13.66 -9.89 17.91
C LEU A 750 14.60 -8.87 18.56
N LEU A 751 15.60 -8.42 17.81
CA LEU A 751 16.36 -7.23 18.17
C LEU A 751 15.44 -6.02 17.91
N TYR A 752 14.94 -5.40 18.96
CA TYR A 752 13.85 -4.45 18.85
C TYR A 752 14.34 -3.16 18.18
N GLY A 753 13.75 -2.81 17.04
CA GLY A 753 14.12 -1.61 16.27
C GLY A 753 15.41 -1.74 15.44
N ARG A 754 16.01 -2.94 15.32
CA ARG A 754 17.21 -3.19 14.51
C ARG A 754 17.17 -4.58 13.88
N GLU A 755 18.08 -4.83 12.95
CA GLU A 755 18.26 -6.15 12.36
C GLU A 755 19.46 -6.89 12.96
N TRP A 756 19.30 -8.18 13.25
CA TRP A 756 20.40 -9.01 13.77
C TRP A 756 21.58 -9.07 12.82
N LYS A 757 21.34 -9.05 11.50
CA LYS A 757 22.41 -9.12 10.50
C LYS A 757 23.46 -8.02 10.70
N GLU A 758 23.00 -6.79 10.89
CA GLU A 758 23.88 -5.63 11.12
C GLU A 758 24.69 -5.74 12.40
N GLU A 759 24.11 -6.33 13.46
CA GLU A 759 24.79 -6.53 14.74
C GLU A 759 25.56 -7.84 14.84
N LEU A 760 25.54 -8.70 13.82
CA LEU A 760 26.32 -9.95 13.81
C LEU A 760 27.52 -9.86 12.86
N GLU A 761 27.52 -8.88 11.95
CA GLU A 761 28.60 -8.58 11.01
C GLU A 761 29.64 -7.56 11.54
N LYS A 762 29.32 -6.82 12.61
CA LYS A 762 30.26 -5.97 13.37
C LYS A 762 31.15 -6.81 14.27
#